data_AF-A0A432RHX4-F1
#
_entry.id   AF-A0A432RHX4-F1
#
_cell.length_a   1.000
_cell.length_b   1.000
_cell.length_c   1.000
_cell.angle_alpha   90.00
_cell.angle_beta   90.00
_cell.angle_gamma   90.00
#
_symmetry.space_group_name_H-M   'P 1'
#
loop_
_entity.id
_entity.type
_entity.pdbx_description
1 polymer ?
#
loop_
_entity_poly.entity_id
_entity_poly.type
_entity_poly.pdbx_seq_one_letter_code
_entity_poly.pdbx_strand_id
1 'polypeptide(L)'
;MFRGLTFLVVLLTFSVVVAGSLVRVSDAGLACSDWPVCGGLETLLGTGQPMEQAAAPDSGSKSLSKKVLASVLHQVLIGLTGLLVSLLWLGSFFVRVHRKVAILSSTLLLGGVTLQIFLNKWLLQFKLMPVVVMADHLTALLVCWFAFWTFLRVNPGLSVDREPVGIGFWARFSFLLVVVEIALGNWVSGHYAGMACPDFPACLGSWWPQADYLAGFSPMLDPGLDYQGGVLSHGARVAINWTHRLGAVVSFLALGGLAVAISSSRYRRKLRKSGVLLSVLLLVEVGLGVASVVEGLSVAVVVGHSSVAALLLMLLLYIDFWSSRQGALPAEELQSGTADTVVADALSEGVGEPEVAVEPVSLSQRLSSQLGRTRSGLSAVFQAIPLGKKEIDAELLEDIESTLLLADIGVDATREIIDKLTASVERNQLGDSDALKLALRENLLDILKPCDVPLSIESTGEPFVILVVGVNGVGKTTTIGKLAKSLQMRGLSVMLAAGDTFRAAAVEQLQIWGERNDVPVIAQHSGADSASVVYDALQSAQARGIDVLIADTAGRLHTKDNLMEELKKVKRIMAKLDPAAPHEVLLVVDAGTGQNALSQAEHFHRYVNLTGIALTKLDGTAKGGVIFALARKMEIPIRFVGVGEGINDLQDFNAENFIEALFSEEPEH
;
A
#
# COMPACT_ATOMS: atom_id res chain seq x y z
N MET A 1 -13.10 -16.86 -26.75
CA MET A 1 -14.54 -16.56 -26.81
C MET A 1 -15.24 -16.71 -25.44
N PHE A 2 -15.31 -17.91 -24.84
CA PHE A 2 -16.06 -18.15 -23.58
C PHE A 2 -15.70 -17.22 -22.40
N ARG A 3 -14.40 -17.03 -22.13
CA ARG A 3 -13.93 -16.12 -21.06
C ARG A 3 -14.32 -14.65 -21.30
N GLY A 4 -14.30 -14.20 -22.55
CA GLY A 4 -14.73 -12.86 -22.94
C GLY A 4 -16.23 -12.66 -22.69
N LEU A 5 -17.05 -13.66 -23.05
CA LEU A 5 -18.48 -13.65 -22.75
C LEU A 5 -18.73 -13.66 -21.22
N THR A 6 -17.94 -14.42 -20.46
CA THR A 6 -18.04 -14.43 -18.99
C THR A 6 -17.73 -13.05 -18.40
N PHE A 7 -16.72 -12.34 -18.93
CA PHE A 7 -16.40 -10.98 -18.49
C PHE A 7 -17.53 -9.99 -18.75
N LEU A 8 -18.19 -10.08 -19.91
CA LEU A 8 -19.37 -9.27 -20.22
C LEU A 8 -20.51 -9.53 -19.23
N VAL A 9 -20.75 -10.80 -18.87
CA VAL A 9 -21.74 -11.17 -17.83
C VAL A 9 -21.38 -10.56 -16.47
N VAL A 10 -20.10 -10.51 -16.09
CA VAL A 10 -19.66 -9.84 -14.85
C VAL A 10 -20.01 -8.35 -14.86
N LEU A 11 -19.69 -7.63 -15.94
CA LEU A 11 -20.01 -6.20 -16.04
C LEU A 11 -21.52 -5.95 -15.97
N LEU A 12 -22.30 -6.80 -16.63
CA LEU A 12 -23.74 -6.65 -16.68
C LEU A 12 -24.41 -6.96 -15.32
N THR A 13 -24.00 -8.04 -14.66
CA THR A 13 -24.48 -8.39 -13.32
C THR A 13 -24.09 -7.33 -12.27
N PHE A 14 -22.90 -6.74 -12.38
CA PHE A 14 -22.52 -5.58 -11.56
C PHE A 14 -23.44 -4.38 -11.82
N SER A 15 -23.74 -4.09 -13.09
CA SER A 15 -24.68 -3.04 -13.48
C SER A 15 -26.10 -3.29 -12.93
N VAL A 16 -26.54 -4.55 -12.88
CA VAL A 16 -27.81 -4.93 -12.25
C VAL A 16 -27.80 -4.61 -10.75
N VAL A 17 -26.72 -4.92 -10.03
CA VAL A 17 -26.59 -4.58 -8.59
C VAL A 17 -26.69 -3.06 -8.37
N VAL A 18 -25.97 -2.26 -9.17
CA VAL A 18 -25.97 -0.79 -9.07
C VAL A 18 -27.36 -0.23 -9.40
N ALA A 19 -27.97 -0.67 -10.50
CA ALA A 19 -29.31 -0.24 -10.89
C ALA A 19 -30.37 -0.65 -9.86
N GLY A 20 -30.26 -1.83 -9.26
CA GLY A 20 -31.14 -2.28 -8.18
C GLY A 20 -31.02 -1.41 -6.92
N SER A 21 -29.80 -1.00 -6.56
CA SER A 21 -29.58 -0.04 -5.48
C SER A 21 -30.23 1.31 -5.79
N LEU A 22 -30.09 1.81 -7.02
CA LEU A 22 -30.72 3.06 -7.46
C LEU A 22 -32.24 2.97 -7.36
N VAL A 23 -32.84 1.87 -7.83
CA VAL A 23 -34.30 1.65 -7.78
C VAL A 23 -34.81 1.64 -6.35
N ARG A 24 -34.10 0.99 -5.43
CA ARG A 24 -34.46 0.92 -4.01
C ARG A 24 -34.39 2.28 -3.33
N VAL A 25 -33.27 2.99 -3.47
CA VAL A 25 -33.03 4.26 -2.75
C VAL A 25 -33.89 5.40 -3.29
N SER A 26 -34.31 5.34 -4.56
CA SER A 26 -35.18 6.35 -5.17
C SER A 26 -36.69 6.05 -5.05
N ASP A 27 -37.07 4.97 -4.34
CA ASP A 27 -38.44 4.43 -4.29
C ASP A 27 -39.04 4.22 -5.69
N ALA A 28 -38.22 3.87 -6.68
CA ALA A 28 -38.66 3.63 -8.04
C ALA A 28 -39.28 2.23 -8.24
N GLY A 29 -39.15 1.33 -7.25
CA GLY A 29 -39.58 -0.07 -7.35
C GLY A 29 -41.07 -0.28 -7.64
N LEU A 30 -41.94 0.68 -7.30
CA LEU A 30 -43.38 0.66 -7.60
C LEU A 30 -43.77 1.48 -8.84
N ALA A 31 -42.81 2.13 -9.51
CA ALA A 31 -43.08 2.96 -10.69
C ALA A 31 -43.53 2.14 -11.93
N CYS A 32 -43.42 0.81 -11.87
CA CYS A 32 -43.81 -0.12 -12.93
C CYS A 32 -44.76 -1.19 -12.35
N SER A 33 -46.00 -1.27 -12.84
CA SER A 33 -46.98 -2.29 -12.42
C SER A 33 -46.75 -3.67 -13.04
N ASP A 34 -46.12 -3.71 -14.23
CA ASP A 34 -46.14 -4.90 -15.08
C ASP A 34 -44.73 -5.32 -15.55
N TRP A 35 -44.49 -6.64 -15.58
CA TRP A 35 -43.27 -7.28 -16.06
C TRP A 35 -43.54 -8.00 -17.41
N PRO A 36 -42.62 -8.02 -18.40
CA PRO A 36 -41.25 -7.48 -18.40
C PRO A 36 -41.09 -6.10 -19.07
N VAL A 37 -42.17 -5.53 -19.60
CA VAL A 37 -42.07 -4.34 -20.48
C VAL A 37 -42.35 -3.03 -19.76
N CYS A 38 -42.88 -3.05 -18.53
CA CYS A 38 -43.36 -1.87 -17.80
C CYS A 38 -44.24 -0.98 -18.69
N GLY A 39 -45.57 -1.04 -18.56
CA GLY A 39 -46.52 -0.26 -19.38
C GLY A 39 -46.20 1.25 -19.53
N GLY A 40 -45.30 1.78 -18.70
CA GLY A 40 -44.64 3.08 -18.84
C GLY A 40 -43.73 3.31 -20.06
N LEU A 41 -43.36 2.31 -20.88
CA LEU A 41 -42.65 2.58 -22.15
C LEU A 41 -43.53 3.40 -23.11
N GLU A 42 -44.84 3.16 -23.12
CA GLU A 42 -45.81 3.97 -23.84
C GLU A 42 -45.92 5.39 -23.25
N THR A 43 -45.78 5.54 -21.93
CA THR A 43 -45.77 6.86 -21.27
C THR A 43 -44.46 7.61 -21.55
N LEU A 44 -43.32 6.92 -21.67
CA LEU A 44 -42.00 7.47 -22.07
C LEU A 44 -41.95 7.84 -23.55
N LEU A 45 -42.68 7.11 -24.41
CA LEU A 45 -42.85 7.37 -25.84
C LEU A 45 -44.02 8.34 -26.14
N GLY A 46 -44.78 8.77 -25.12
CA GLY A 46 -45.87 9.74 -25.25
C GLY A 46 -47.19 9.19 -25.82
N THR A 47 -47.38 7.87 -25.83
CA THR A 47 -48.52 7.19 -26.47
C THR A 47 -49.54 6.59 -25.49
N GLY A 48 -49.29 6.60 -24.18
CA GLY A 48 -50.15 5.95 -23.16
C GLY A 48 -50.78 6.91 -22.13
N GLN A 49 -51.94 6.52 -21.55
CA GLN A 49 -52.59 7.25 -20.46
C GLN A 49 -51.76 7.17 -19.15
N PRO A 50 -51.72 8.25 -18.34
CA PRO A 50 -51.01 8.24 -17.06
C PRO A 50 -51.65 7.25 -16.08
N MET A 51 -50.84 6.36 -15.51
CA MET A 51 -51.29 5.35 -14.56
C MET A 51 -51.85 5.97 -13.27
N GLU A 52 -53.11 5.64 -12.96
CA GLU A 52 -53.89 6.19 -11.84
C GLU A 52 -53.51 5.58 -10.45
N GLN A 53 -52.58 4.62 -10.40
CA GLN A 53 -52.19 3.93 -9.15
C GLN A 53 -50.84 4.36 -8.55
N ALA A 54 -50.13 5.33 -9.15
CA ALA A 54 -48.81 5.78 -8.66
C ALA A 54 -48.81 7.20 -8.06
N ALA A 55 -49.97 7.71 -7.61
CA ALA A 55 -50.08 9.05 -7.05
C ALA A 55 -49.90 9.05 -5.52
N ALA A 56 -48.67 9.31 -5.05
CA ALA A 56 -48.53 10.17 -3.88
C ALA A 56 -48.85 11.62 -4.33
N PRO A 57 -49.49 12.48 -3.50
CA PRO A 57 -50.20 13.67 -3.98
C PRO A 57 -49.34 14.83 -4.52
N ASP A 58 -48.02 14.68 -4.70
CA ASP A 58 -47.12 15.84 -4.88
C ASP A 58 -45.92 15.65 -5.83
N SER A 59 -45.81 14.54 -6.57
CA SER A 59 -44.66 14.31 -7.45
C SER A 59 -44.89 14.80 -8.88
N GLY A 60 -44.33 15.95 -9.25
CA GLY A 60 -44.37 16.48 -10.62
C GLY A 60 -43.86 15.51 -11.70
N SER A 61 -44.33 15.66 -12.95
CA SER A 61 -44.12 14.71 -14.07
C SER A 61 -42.65 14.32 -14.35
N LYS A 62 -41.71 15.25 -14.13
CA LYS A 62 -40.26 15.01 -14.29
C LYS A 62 -39.68 14.04 -13.25
N SER A 63 -40.23 14.03 -12.02
CA SER A 63 -39.80 13.11 -10.96
C SER A 63 -40.27 11.68 -11.26
N LEU A 64 -41.52 11.54 -11.71
CA LEU A 64 -42.10 10.26 -12.13
C LEU A 64 -41.35 9.63 -13.31
N SER A 65 -41.02 10.43 -14.34
CA SER A 65 -40.24 9.97 -15.51
C SER A 65 -38.86 9.40 -15.14
N LYS A 66 -38.16 10.03 -14.18
CA LYS A 66 -36.85 9.54 -13.69
C LYS A 66 -36.97 8.21 -12.94
N LYS A 67 -38.02 8.03 -12.12
CA LYS A 67 -38.27 6.77 -11.40
C LYS A 67 -38.62 5.64 -12.36
N VAL A 68 -39.49 5.88 -13.34
CA VAL A 68 -39.81 4.89 -14.38
C VAL A 68 -38.56 4.48 -15.16
N LEU A 69 -37.72 5.44 -15.55
CA LEU A 69 -36.46 5.18 -16.28
C LEU A 69 -35.50 4.28 -15.48
N ALA A 70 -35.32 4.56 -14.17
CA ALA A 70 -34.46 3.75 -13.31
C ALA A 70 -34.96 2.30 -13.21
N SER A 71 -36.27 2.11 -13.06
CA SER A 71 -36.88 0.78 -13.01
C SER A 71 -36.75 0.04 -14.33
N VAL A 72 -37.10 0.67 -15.47
CA VAL A 72 -36.96 0.06 -16.81
C VAL A 72 -35.51 -0.34 -17.08
N LEU A 73 -34.54 0.52 -16.76
CA LEU A 73 -33.12 0.22 -16.91
C LEU A 73 -32.74 -1.06 -16.15
N HIS A 74 -33.16 -1.17 -14.88
CA HIS A 74 -32.89 -2.35 -14.07
C HIS A 74 -33.50 -3.62 -14.68
N GLN A 75 -34.75 -3.58 -15.13
CA GLN A 75 -35.42 -4.74 -15.75
C GLN A 75 -34.73 -5.18 -17.06
N VAL A 76 -34.35 -4.22 -17.90
CA VAL A 76 -33.63 -4.48 -19.16
C VAL A 76 -32.26 -5.12 -18.90
N LEU A 77 -31.53 -4.64 -17.89
CA LEU A 77 -30.24 -5.22 -17.49
C LEU A 77 -30.39 -6.66 -16.99
N ILE A 78 -31.44 -6.98 -16.22
CA ILE A 78 -31.76 -8.36 -15.80
C ILE A 78 -32.04 -9.24 -17.02
N GLY A 79 -32.87 -8.77 -17.96
CA GLY A 79 -33.21 -9.49 -19.19
C GLY A 79 -31.98 -9.80 -20.07
N LEU A 80 -31.15 -8.78 -20.32
CA LEU A 80 -29.87 -8.94 -21.04
C LEU A 80 -28.94 -9.92 -20.31
N THR A 81 -28.94 -9.92 -18.98
CA THR A 81 -28.13 -10.85 -18.17
C THR A 81 -28.61 -12.28 -18.38
N GLY A 82 -29.92 -12.52 -18.35
CA GLY A 82 -30.50 -13.84 -18.64
C GLY A 82 -30.14 -14.35 -20.04
N LEU A 83 -30.20 -13.48 -21.04
CA LEU A 83 -29.82 -13.83 -22.42
C LEU A 83 -28.33 -14.21 -22.51
N LEU A 84 -27.43 -13.37 -21.97
CA LEU A 84 -25.99 -13.63 -22.02
C LEU A 84 -25.59 -14.86 -21.20
N VAL A 85 -26.21 -15.08 -20.03
CA VAL A 85 -25.97 -16.28 -19.21
C VAL A 85 -26.45 -17.54 -19.93
N SER A 86 -27.56 -17.48 -20.66
CA SER A 86 -28.04 -18.60 -21.48
C SER A 86 -27.07 -18.92 -22.62
N LEU A 87 -26.54 -17.90 -23.31
CA LEU A 87 -25.50 -18.08 -24.31
C LEU A 87 -24.20 -18.63 -23.70
N LEU A 88 -23.84 -18.18 -22.50
CA LEU A 88 -22.69 -18.69 -21.76
C LEU A 88 -22.89 -20.17 -21.40
N TRP A 89 -24.08 -20.56 -20.93
CA TRP A 89 -24.42 -21.93 -20.61
C TRP A 89 -24.33 -22.84 -21.84
N LEU A 90 -24.91 -22.45 -22.97
CA LEU A 90 -24.78 -23.18 -24.24
C LEU A 90 -23.31 -23.28 -24.69
N GLY A 91 -22.56 -22.18 -24.59
CA GLY A 91 -21.14 -22.13 -24.91
C GLY A 91 -20.27 -23.05 -24.04
N SER A 92 -20.72 -23.38 -22.82
CA SER A 92 -19.95 -24.17 -21.86
C SER A 92 -19.69 -25.61 -22.33
N PHE A 93 -20.61 -26.15 -23.15
CA PHE A 93 -20.48 -27.49 -23.73
C PHE A 93 -19.36 -27.60 -24.76
N PHE A 94 -18.97 -26.48 -25.38
CA PHE A 94 -17.93 -26.39 -26.41
C PHE A 94 -16.55 -26.03 -25.86
N VAL A 95 -16.44 -25.78 -24.55
CA VAL A 95 -15.17 -25.46 -23.89
C VAL A 95 -14.30 -26.72 -23.79
N ARG A 96 -13.07 -26.65 -24.31
CA ARG A 96 -12.10 -27.77 -24.27
C ARG A 96 -11.34 -27.88 -22.94
N VAL A 97 -11.00 -26.75 -22.31
CA VAL A 97 -10.19 -26.68 -21.08
C VAL A 97 -11.07 -26.28 -19.89
N HIS A 98 -11.00 -27.01 -18.78
CA HIS A 98 -11.87 -26.80 -17.59
C HIS A 98 -13.38 -26.98 -17.83
N ARG A 99 -13.78 -27.81 -18.79
CA ARG A 99 -15.19 -28.06 -19.19
C ARG A 99 -16.14 -28.32 -18.01
N LYS A 100 -15.76 -29.16 -17.06
CA LYS A 100 -16.60 -29.48 -15.88
C LYS A 100 -16.94 -28.25 -15.06
N VAL A 101 -15.97 -27.36 -14.84
CA VAL A 101 -16.16 -26.12 -14.10
C VAL A 101 -17.05 -25.18 -14.90
N ALA A 102 -16.82 -25.04 -16.21
CA ALA A 102 -17.64 -24.20 -17.08
C ALA A 102 -19.12 -24.62 -17.09
N ILE A 103 -19.41 -25.92 -17.19
CA ILE A 103 -20.80 -26.43 -17.19
C ILE A 103 -21.47 -26.22 -15.83
N LEU A 104 -20.81 -26.62 -14.74
CA LEU A 104 -21.38 -26.49 -13.40
C LEU A 104 -21.65 -25.02 -13.03
N SER A 105 -20.67 -24.15 -13.27
CA SER A 105 -20.78 -22.73 -12.94
C SER A 105 -21.82 -21.99 -13.76
N SER A 106 -21.88 -22.22 -15.08
CA SER A 106 -22.91 -21.61 -15.93
C SER A 106 -24.32 -22.12 -15.62
N THR A 107 -24.46 -23.37 -15.16
CA THR A 107 -25.75 -23.92 -14.70
C THR A 107 -26.21 -23.24 -13.42
N LEU A 108 -25.30 -23.04 -12.45
CA LEU A 108 -25.60 -22.30 -11.22
C LEU A 108 -25.96 -20.84 -11.50
N LEU A 109 -25.26 -20.19 -12.44
CA LEU A 109 -25.58 -18.83 -12.89
C LEU A 109 -26.97 -18.74 -13.51
N LEU A 110 -27.33 -19.71 -14.35
CA LEU A 110 -28.65 -19.76 -14.97
C LEU A 110 -29.77 -19.90 -13.91
N GLY A 111 -29.56 -20.77 -12.92
CA GLY A 111 -30.47 -20.91 -11.79
C GLY A 111 -30.59 -19.64 -10.95
N GLY A 112 -29.47 -18.96 -10.67
CA GLY A 112 -29.45 -17.70 -9.93
C GLY A 112 -30.18 -16.56 -10.66
N VAL A 113 -29.97 -16.41 -11.97
CA VAL A 113 -30.70 -15.40 -12.76
C VAL A 113 -32.18 -15.73 -12.86
N THR A 114 -32.55 -17.01 -12.94
CA THR A 114 -33.96 -17.43 -12.93
C THR A 114 -34.61 -17.10 -11.59
N LEU A 115 -33.92 -17.35 -10.47
CA LEU A 115 -34.37 -16.93 -9.15
C LEU A 115 -34.51 -15.41 -9.06
N GLN A 116 -33.57 -14.65 -9.60
CA GLN A 116 -33.64 -13.19 -9.62
C GLN A 116 -34.85 -12.67 -10.41
N ILE A 117 -35.12 -13.24 -11.60
CA ILE A 117 -36.32 -12.91 -12.38
C ILE A 117 -37.60 -13.23 -11.59
N PHE A 118 -37.61 -14.37 -10.89
CA PHE A 118 -38.74 -14.77 -10.07
C PHE A 118 -38.95 -13.83 -8.87
N LEU A 119 -37.89 -13.50 -8.12
CA LEU A 119 -37.94 -12.57 -6.99
C LEU A 119 -38.36 -11.17 -7.43
N ASN A 120 -37.87 -10.69 -8.57
CA ASN A 120 -38.26 -9.40 -9.11
C ASN A 120 -39.75 -9.35 -9.49
N LYS A 121 -40.28 -10.44 -10.06
CA LYS A 121 -41.72 -10.60 -10.28
C LYS A 121 -42.51 -10.64 -8.95
N TRP A 122 -41.97 -11.33 -7.94
CA TRP A 122 -42.62 -11.47 -6.64
C TRP A 122 -42.65 -10.17 -5.84
N LEU A 123 -41.63 -9.32 -6.03
CA LEU A 123 -41.51 -7.99 -5.44
C LEU A 123 -42.78 -7.14 -5.67
N LEU A 124 -43.33 -7.21 -6.88
CA LEU A 124 -44.56 -6.50 -7.29
C LEU A 124 -45.80 -7.06 -6.58
N GLN A 125 -45.87 -8.38 -6.38
CA GLN A 125 -47.00 -9.03 -5.72
C GLN A 125 -47.03 -8.79 -4.21
N PHE A 126 -45.86 -8.66 -3.58
CA PHE A 126 -45.70 -8.46 -2.14
C PHE A 126 -45.40 -7.00 -1.79
N LYS A 127 -45.80 -6.06 -2.67
CA LYS A 127 -45.76 -4.61 -2.46
C LYS A 127 -44.39 -4.00 -2.11
N LEU A 128 -43.25 -4.69 -2.26
CA LEU A 128 -41.93 -4.32 -1.69
C LEU A 128 -41.73 -4.71 -0.20
N MET A 129 -42.21 -5.87 0.25
CA MET A 129 -41.84 -6.38 1.58
C MET A 129 -40.31 -6.37 1.77
N PRO A 130 -39.77 -5.81 2.87
CA PRO A 130 -38.32 -5.63 3.06
C PRO A 130 -37.50 -6.92 2.90
N VAL A 131 -38.04 -8.07 3.36
CA VAL A 131 -37.42 -9.39 3.19
C VAL A 131 -37.26 -9.77 1.71
N VAL A 132 -38.27 -9.50 0.87
CA VAL A 132 -38.25 -9.83 -0.56
C VAL A 132 -37.29 -8.90 -1.31
N VAL A 133 -37.28 -7.61 -0.96
CA VAL A 133 -36.33 -6.61 -1.49
C VAL A 133 -34.89 -6.99 -1.15
N MET A 134 -34.64 -7.38 0.10
CA MET A 134 -33.33 -7.85 0.54
C MET A 134 -32.94 -9.13 -0.20
N ALA A 135 -33.85 -10.10 -0.33
CA ALA A 135 -33.59 -11.35 -1.04
C ALA A 135 -33.26 -11.14 -2.51
N ASP A 136 -33.97 -10.25 -3.21
CA ASP A 136 -33.69 -9.89 -4.61
C ASP A 136 -32.28 -9.30 -4.75
N HIS A 137 -31.93 -8.34 -3.91
CA HIS A 137 -30.61 -7.69 -3.96
C HIS A 137 -29.46 -8.63 -3.60
N LEU A 138 -29.62 -9.47 -2.56
CA LEU A 138 -28.63 -10.47 -2.19
C LEU A 138 -28.48 -11.54 -3.28
N THR A 139 -29.57 -11.90 -3.98
CA THR A 139 -29.50 -12.80 -5.14
C THR A 139 -28.73 -12.15 -6.29
N ALA A 140 -28.96 -10.87 -6.59
CA ALA A 140 -28.21 -10.13 -7.61
C ALA A 140 -26.69 -10.10 -7.31
N LEU A 141 -26.33 -9.82 -6.05
CA LEU A 141 -24.95 -9.86 -5.57
C LEU A 141 -24.35 -11.26 -5.68
N LEU A 142 -25.11 -12.30 -5.33
CA LEU A 142 -24.67 -13.68 -5.43
C LEU A 142 -24.42 -14.09 -6.90
N VAL A 143 -25.31 -13.69 -7.82
CA VAL A 143 -25.13 -13.91 -9.26
C VAL A 143 -23.89 -13.20 -9.78
N CYS A 144 -23.69 -11.93 -9.41
CA CYS A 144 -22.48 -11.17 -9.77
C CYS A 144 -21.20 -11.84 -9.24
N TRP A 145 -21.24 -12.27 -7.97
CA TRP A 145 -20.14 -13.00 -7.32
C TRP A 145 -19.83 -14.32 -8.04
N PHE A 146 -20.84 -15.12 -8.37
CA PHE A 146 -20.66 -16.37 -9.11
C PHE A 146 -20.15 -16.13 -10.54
N ALA A 147 -20.57 -15.04 -11.19
CA ALA A 147 -20.10 -14.68 -12.52
C ALA A 147 -18.60 -14.36 -12.48
N PHE A 148 -18.19 -13.59 -11.48
CA PHE A 148 -16.78 -13.25 -11.27
C PHE A 148 -15.96 -14.49 -10.87
N TRP A 149 -16.50 -15.36 -10.00
CA TRP A 149 -15.88 -16.64 -9.65
C TRP A 149 -15.63 -17.51 -10.89
N THR A 150 -16.61 -17.57 -11.79
CA THR A 150 -16.52 -18.29 -13.07
C THR A 150 -15.44 -17.69 -13.95
N PHE A 151 -15.43 -16.36 -14.08
CA PHE A 151 -14.43 -15.63 -14.86
C PHE A 151 -13.00 -15.92 -14.38
N LEU A 152 -12.77 -15.98 -13.07
CA LEU A 152 -11.48 -16.32 -12.48
C LEU A 152 -11.08 -17.77 -12.78
N ARG A 153 -12.02 -18.73 -12.68
CA ARG A 153 -11.73 -20.17 -12.84
C ARG A 153 -11.61 -20.66 -14.27
N VAL A 154 -12.18 -19.95 -15.24
CA VAL A 154 -12.08 -20.30 -16.67
C VAL A 154 -10.90 -19.55 -17.34
N ASN A 155 -9.89 -19.19 -16.56
CA ASN A 155 -8.65 -18.63 -17.09
C ASN A 155 -7.80 -19.72 -17.75
N PRO A 156 -7.50 -19.63 -19.06
CA PRO A 156 -6.67 -20.63 -19.73
C PRO A 156 -5.19 -20.59 -19.31
N GLY A 157 -4.70 -19.46 -18.81
CA GLY A 157 -3.31 -19.31 -18.34
C GLY A 157 -3.11 -19.65 -16.87
N LEU A 158 -3.98 -20.48 -16.28
CA LEU A 158 -3.92 -20.83 -14.86
C LEU A 158 -2.89 -21.95 -14.62
N SER A 159 -1.62 -21.60 -14.37
CA SER A 159 -0.67 -22.54 -13.74
C SER A 159 -0.99 -22.66 -12.25
N VAL A 160 -1.01 -23.88 -11.73
CA VAL A 160 -1.53 -24.18 -10.39
C VAL A 160 -0.36 -24.58 -9.51
N ASP A 161 0.29 -23.59 -8.90
CA ASP A 161 1.22 -23.80 -7.79
C ASP A 161 0.40 -23.82 -6.49
N ARG A 162 0.10 -25.00 -5.96
CA ARG A 162 -0.73 -25.15 -4.76
C ARG A 162 0.10 -25.05 -3.49
N GLU A 163 0.41 -23.82 -3.08
CA GLU A 163 0.79 -23.54 -1.70
C GLU A 163 -0.27 -22.68 -1.00
N PRO A 164 -1.29 -23.30 -0.38
CA PRO A 164 -2.32 -22.55 0.35
C PRO A 164 -1.74 -21.92 1.62
N VAL A 165 -2.07 -20.66 1.89
CA VAL A 165 -1.69 -19.97 3.13
C VAL A 165 -2.91 -19.69 4.00
N GLY A 166 -2.69 -19.62 5.31
CA GLY A 166 -3.71 -19.34 6.33
C GLY A 166 -4.49 -18.03 6.20
N ILE A 167 -4.20 -17.17 5.21
CA ILE A 167 -5.01 -15.97 4.92
C ILE A 167 -6.35 -16.30 4.29
N GLY A 168 -6.49 -17.43 3.57
CA GLY A 168 -7.76 -17.79 2.93
C GLY A 168 -8.93 -17.87 3.92
N PHE A 169 -8.66 -18.30 5.17
CA PHE A 169 -9.65 -18.27 6.24
C PHE A 169 -10.13 -16.84 6.54
N TRP A 170 -9.19 -15.91 6.74
CA TRP A 170 -9.49 -14.50 7.02
C TRP A 170 -10.21 -13.82 5.85
N ALA A 171 -9.84 -14.12 4.60
CA ALA A 171 -10.54 -13.60 3.44
C ALA A 171 -12.02 -14.05 3.39
N ARG A 172 -12.30 -15.33 3.70
CA ARG A 172 -13.66 -15.86 3.79
C ARG A 172 -14.44 -15.31 4.97
N PHE A 173 -13.77 -15.14 6.11
CA PHE A 173 -14.36 -14.52 7.29
C PHE A 173 -14.77 -13.06 7.00
N SER A 174 -13.86 -12.26 6.43
CA SER A 174 -14.16 -10.89 6.00
C SER A 174 -15.24 -10.84 4.92
N PHE A 175 -15.27 -11.81 4.00
CA PHE A 175 -16.35 -11.94 3.03
C PHE A 175 -17.71 -12.13 3.70
N LEU A 176 -17.81 -13.04 4.67
CA LEU A 176 -19.06 -13.26 5.42
C LEU A 176 -19.49 -12.01 6.19
N LEU A 177 -18.54 -11.28 6.81
CA LEU A 177 -18.84 -10.02 7.49
C LEU A 177 -19.43 -8.99 6.53
N VAL A 178 -18.84 -8.79 5.36
CA VAL A 178 -19.37 -7.83 4.36
C VAL A 178 -20.73 -8.27 3.83
N VAL A 179 -20.98 -9.57 3.63
CA VAL A 179 -22.32 -10.06 3.25
C VAL A 179 -23.35 -9.75 4.32
N VAL A 180 -23.00 -9.96 5.60
CA VAL A 180 -23.87 -9.61 6.74
C VAL A 180 -24.11 -8.10 6.79
N GLU A 181 -23.07 -7.27 6.60
CA GLU A 181 -23.22 -5.82 6.57
C GLU A 181 -24.08 -5.33 5.42
N ILE A 182 -23.95 -5.91 4.23
CA ILE A 182 -24.82 -5.58 3.10
C ILE A 182 -26.26 -5.99 3.40
N ALA A 183 -26.49 -7.17 4.02
CA ALA A 183 -27.82 -7.58 4.44
C ALA A 183 -28.41 -6.61 5.48
N LEU A 184 -27.62 -6.17 6.47
CA LEU A 184 -28.01 -5.17 7.46
C LEU A 184 -28.29 -3.80 6.81
N GLY A 185 -27.46 -3.34 5.89
CA GLY A 185 -27.69 -2.09 5.14
C GLY A 185 -28.94 -2.16 4.26
N ASN A 186 -29.21 -3.31 3.64
CA ASN A 186 -30.47 -3.56 2.92
C ASN A 186 -31.67 -3.55 3.86
N TRP A 187 -31.52 -4.08 5.08
CA TRP A 187 -32.55 -4.04 6.12
C TRP A 187 -32.81 -2.60 6.59
N VAL A 188 -31.76 -1.81 6.83
CA VAL A 188 -31.84 -0.37 7.14
C VAL A 188 -32.61 0.37 6.04
N SER A 189 -32.25 0.14 4.77
CA SER A 189 -32.88 0.79 3.61
C SER A 189 -34.33 0.36 3.44
N GLY A 190 -34.64 -0.93 3.55
CA GLY A 190 -36.00 -1.47 3.40
C GLY A 190 -36.96 -1.03 4.50
N HIS A 191 -36.45 -0.63 5.66
CA HIS A 191 -37.22 -0.12 6.79
C HIS A 191 -37.11 1.40 6.99
N TYR A 192 -36.52 2.13 6.04
CA TYR A 192 -36.31 3.58 6.12
C TYR A 192 -35.65 4.02 7.44
N ALA A 193 -34.70 3.23 7.93
CA ALA A 193 -34.04 3.45 9.22
C ALA A 193 -32.75 4.29 9.11
N GLY A 194 -32.30 4.65 7.90
CA GLY A 194 -31.00 5.29 7.66
C GLY A 194 -30.78 6.62 8.40
N MET A 195 -31.86 7.38 8.68
CA MET A 195 -31.81 8.63 9.46
C MET A 195 -32.24 8.48 10.92
N ALA A 196 -32.43 7.26 11.42
CA ALA A 196 -32.81 7.04 12.83
C ALA A 196 -31.74 7.50 13.82
N CYS A 197 -30.47 7.50 13.40
CA CYS A 197 -29.33 8.06 14.12
C CYS A 197 -28.76 9.26 13.33
N PRO A 198 -29.18 10.50 13.61
CA PRO A 198 -28.81 11.67 12.81
C PRO A 198 -27.38 12.19 13.08
N ASP A 199 -26.80 11.84 14.22
CA ASP A 199 -25.45 12.20 14.64
C ASP A 199 -24.42 11.10 14.30
N PHE A 200 -23.15 11.47 14.28
CA PHE A 200 -21.99 10.58 14.12
C PHE A 200 -20.84 11.12 14.99
N PRO A 201 -20.05 10.29 15.69
CA PRO A 201 -20.08 8.82 15.72
C PRO A 201 -21.14 8.22 16.67
N ALA A 202 -21.75 9.02 17.54
CA ALA A 202 -22.81 8.60 18.46
C ALA A 202 -24.16 8.39 17.73
N CYS A 203 -25.15 7.87 18.45
CA CYS A 203 -26.55 7.86 18.02
C CYS A 203 -27.42 8.44 19.12
N LEU A 204 -28.16 9.51 18.82
CA LEU A 204 -28.97 10.27 19.76
C LEU A 204 -28.15 10.76 20.97
N GLY A 205 -26.90 11.17 20.75
CA GLY A 205 -25.97 11.63 21.78
C GLY A 205 -25.41 10.52 22.69
N SER A 206 -25.72 9.25 22.42
CA SER A 206 -25.22 8.10 23.18
C SER A 206 -24.42 7.15 22.31
N TRP A 207 -23.38 6.54 22.88
CA TRP A 207 -22.70 5.40 22.27
C TRP A 207 -23.48 4.10 22.44
N TRP A 208 -24.48 4.06 23.33
CA TRP A 208 -25.32 2.90 23.57
C TRP A 208 -26.79 3.37 23.67
N PRO A 209 -27.45 3.67 22.54
CA PRO A 209 -28.82 4.18 22.54
C PRO A 209 -29.77 3.10 23.05
N GLN A 210 -30.81 3.50 23.80
CA GLN A 210 -31.89 2.58 24.12
C GLN A 210 -32.71 2.30 22.86
N ALA A 211 -32.81 1.04 22.49
CA ALA A 211 -33.39 0.62 21.22
C ALA A 211 -34.14 -0.72 21.37
N ASP A 212 -35.13 -0.95 20.51
CA ASP A 212 -35.96 -2.16 20.52
C ASP A 212 -35.46 -3.15 19.46
N TYR A 213 -34.45 -3.94 19.85
CA TYR A 213 -33.80 -4.91 18.97
C TYR A 213 -34.73 -6.08 18.55
N LEU A 214 -35.70 -6.45 19.39
CA LEU A 214 -36.62 -7.55 19.09
C LEU A 214 -37.59 -7.13 17.98
N ALA A 215 -38.17 -5.93 18.09
CA ALA A 215 -39.03 -5.41 17.03
C ALA A 215 -38.22 -5.10 15.75
N GLY A 216 -36.99 -4.57 15.88
CA GLY A 216 -36.15 -4.20 14.72
C GLY A 216 -35.78 -5.35 13.79
N PHE A 217 -35.61 -6.57 14.31
CA PHE A 217 -35.21 -7.74 13.52
C PHE A 217 -36.32 -8.77 13.33
N SER A 218 -37.59 -8.38 13.50
CA SER A 218 -38.73 -9.25 13.27
C SER A 218 -38.95 -9.48 11.75
N PRO A 219 -38.84 -10.72 11.24
CA PRO A 219 -38.87 -11.00 9.79
C PRO A 219 -40.27 -10.91 9.17
N MET A 220 -41.32 -10.98 9.99
CA MET A 220 -42.71 -10.95 9.55
C MET A 220 -43.45 -9.90 10.38
N LEU A 221 -43.46 -8.66 9.90
CA LEU A 221 -44.37 -7.63 10.40
C LEU A 221 -45.61 -7.61 9.51
N ASP A 222 -46.79 -7.60 10.14
CA ASP A 222 -48.09 -7.55 9.48
C ASP A 222 -48.15 -6.29 8.58
N PRO A 223 -48.45 -6.41 7.26
CA PRO A 223 -48.50 -5.28 6.35
C PRO A 223 -49.74 -4.40 6.64
N GLY A 224 -49.67 -3.63 7.73
CA GLY A 224 -50.57 -2.52 8.02
C GLY A 224 -50.47 -1.43 6.94
N LEU A 225 -51.59 -0.76 6.69
CA LEU A 225 -52.04 -0.14 5.44
C LEU A 225 -51.29 1.10 4.89
N ASP A 226 -50.06 1.40 5.28
CA ASP A 226 -49.48 2.71 5.02
C ASP A 226 -47.99 2.63 4.65
N TYR A 227 -47.70 2.60 3.34
CA TYR A 227 -46.35 2.72 2.78
C TYR A 227 -45.66 4.07 3.08
N GLN A 228 -46.30 4.96 3.83
CA GLN A 228 -45.80 6.31 4.17
C GLN A 228 -45.49 6.52 5.67
N GLY A 229 -45.51 5.48 6.51
CA GLY A 229 -45.33 5.67 7.95
C GLY A 229 -44.89 4.43 8.72
N GLY A 230 -43.64 4.01 8.51
CA GLY A 230 -42.84 3.18 9.42
C GLY A 230 -43.57 2.13 10.28
N VAL A 231 -43.69 0.91 9.78
CA VAL A 231 -44.18 -0.27 10.53
C VAL A 231 -43.31 -0.56 11.78
N LEU A 232 -42.09 -0.02 11.83
CA LEU A 232 -41.20 -0.11 12.96
C LEU A 232 -41.21 1.17 13.81
N SER A 233 -41.33 0.97 15.14
CA SER A 233 -41.14 2.03 16.13
C SER A 233 -39.81 2.75 15.92
N HIS A 234 -39.71 4.01 16.34
CA HIS A 234 -38.45 4.73 16.25
C HIS A 234 -37.30 3.98 16.95
N GLY A 235 -37.57 3.39 18.13
CA GLY A 235 -36.62 2.54 18.85
C GLY A 235 -36.17 1.31 18.06
N ALA A 236 -37.05 0.70 17.26
CA ALA A 236 -36.70 -0.41 16.39
C ALA A 236 -35.85 0.03 15.18
N ARG A 237 -36.12 1.21 14.61
CA ARG A 237 -35.29 1.78 13.54
C ARG A 237 -33.90 2.19 14.05
N VAL A 238 -33.83 2.75 15.26
CA VAL A 238 -32.55 3.01 15.96
C VAL A 238 -31.77 1.70 16.15
N ALA A 239 -32.44 0.62 16.57
CA ALA A 239 -31.80 -0.67 16.79
C ALA A 239 -31.13 -1.20 15.51
N ILE A 240 -31.83 -1.17 14.38
CA ILE A 240 -31.30 -1.65 13.10
C ILE A 240 -30.14 -0.77 12.62
N ASN A 241 -30.32 0.55 12.59
CA ASN A 241 -29.29 1.48 12.12
C ASN A 241 -28.03 1.40 12.99
N TRP A 242 -28.19 1.37 14.31
CA TRP A 242 -27.07 1.21 15.23
C TRP A 242 -26.35 -0.13 15.07
N THR A 243 -27.09 -1.23 14.86
CA THR A 243 -26.50 -2.55 14.60
C THR A 243 -25.65 -2.55 13.32
N HIS A 244 -26.13 -1.92 12.25
CA HIS A 244 -25.36 -1.74 11.02
C HIS A 244 -24.08 -0.92 11.26
N ARG A 245 -24.14 0.18 12.02
CA ARG A 245 -22.95 0.97 12.37
C ARG A 245 -21.92 0.18 13.17
N LEU A 246 -22.37 -0.58 14.18
CA LEU A 246 -21.48 -1.41 14.99
C LEU A 246 -20.81 -2.50 14.14
N GLY A 247 -21.58 -3.17 13.29
CA GLY A 247 -21.04 -4.19 12.41
C GLY A 247 -20.14 -3.61 11.30
N ALA A 248 -20.36 -2.37 10.86
CA ALA A 248 -19.44 -1.64 10.00
C ALA A 248 -18.07 -1.40 10.69
N VAL A 249 -18.04 -1.10 12.00
CA VAL A 249 -16.78 -1.00 12.76
C VAL A 249 -16.07 -2.36 12.84
N VAL A 250 -16.81 -3.43 13.13
CA VAL A 250 -16.25 -4.79 13.15
C VAL A 250 -15.67 -5.16 11.78
N SER A 251 -16.41 -4.85 10.71
CA SER A 251 -15.98 -5.08 9.34
C SER A 251 -14.76 -4.23 9.00
N PHE A 252 -14.70 -2.96 9.41
CA PHE A 252 -13.54 -2.10 9.21
C PHE A 252 -12.28 -2.68 9.86
N LEU A 253 -12.37 -3.14 11.11
CA LEU A 253 -11.24 -3.75 11.81
C LEU A 253 -10.79 -5.05 11.14
N ALA A 254 -11.74 -5.91 10.76
CA ALA A 254 -11.44 -7.19 10.10
C ALA A 254 -10.83 -6.98 8.69
N LEU A 255 -11.42 -6.11 7.88
CA LEU A 255 -10.93 -5.79 6.53
C LEU A 255 -9.61 -5.02 6.59
N GLY A 256 -9.45 -4.09 7.52
CA GLY A 256 -8.21 -3.35 7.75
C GLY A 256 -7.07 -4.27 8.18
N GLY A 257 -7.33 -5.18 9.13
CA GLY A 257 -6.36 -6.21 9.53
C GLY A 257 -5.97 -7.13 8.38
N LEU A 258 -6.94 -7.58 7.58
CA LEU A 258 -6.69 -8.37 6.37
C LEU A 258 -5.87 -7.60 5.32
N ALA A 259 -6.21 -6.33 5.10
CA ALA A 259 -5.53 -5.46 4.14
C ALA A 259 -4.06 -5.23 4.53
N VAL A 260 -3.78 -4.94 5.81
CA VAL A 260 -2.41 -4.81 6.34
C VAL A 260 -1.66 -6.14 6.21
N ALA A 261 -2.28 -7.25 6.62
CA ALA A 261 -1.65 -8.57 6.56
C ALA A 261 -1.24 -8.95 5.13
N ILE A 262 -2.11 -8.70 4.15
CA ILE A 262 -1.86 -9.01 2.73
C ILE A 262 -0.88 -8.03 2.07
N SER A 263 -0.86 -6.76 2.51
CA SER A 263 0.04 -5.74 1.95
C SER A 263 1.52 -5.97 2.32
N SER A 264 1.79 -6.90 3.23
CA SER A 264 3.13 -7.37 3.55
C SER A 264 3.88 -7.88 2.31
N SER A 265 5.20 -7.66 2.27
CA SER A 265 6.11 -8.21 1.25
C SER A 265 6.14 -9.74 1.21
N ARG A 266 5.57 -10.42 2.21
CA ARG A 266 5.44 -11.88 2.25
C ARG A 266 4.58 -12.48 1.14
N TYR A 267 3.67 -11.70 0.57
CA TYR A 267 2.73 -12.19 -0.44
C TYR A 267 3.11 -11.74 -1.85
N ARG A 268 2.83 -12.60 -2.84
CA ARG A 268 3.07 -12.31 -4.26
C ARG A 268 2.42 -10.98 -4.69
N ARG A 269 3.04 -10.30 -5.67
CA ARG A 269 2.67 -8.94 -6.12
C ARG A 269 1.17 -8.76 -6.39
N LYS A 270 0.48 -9.75 -6.96
CA LYS A 270 -0.98 -9.70 -7.22
C LYS A 270 -1.78 -9.61 -5.92
N LEU A 271 -1.43 -10.44 -4.93
CA LEU A 271 -2.11 -10.44 -3.63
C LEU A 271 -1.76 -9.16 -2.86
N ARG A 272 -0.49 -8.74 -2.86
CA ARG A 272 -0.05 -7.47 -2.24
C ARG A 272 -0.79 -6.24 -2.76
N LYS A 273 -0.90 -6.10 -4.09
CA LYS A 273 -1.67 -5.00 -4.72
C LYS A 273 -3.15 -5.04 -4.31
N SER A 274 -3.70 -6.23 -4.08
CA SER A 274 -5.08 -6.39 -3.62
C SER A 274 -5.27 -5.90 -2.19
N GLY A 275 -4.26 -6.01 -1.32
CA GLY A 275 -4.29 -5.43 0.03
C GLY A 275 -4.32 -3.89 0.02
N VAL A 276 -3.54 -3.25 -0.87
CA VAL A 276 -3.59 -1.79 -1.07
C VAL A 276 -4.94 -1.36 -1.62
N LEU A 277 -5.44 -2.05 -2.66
CA LEU A 277 -6.75 -1.76 -3.22
C LEU A 277 -7.87 -1.96 -2.20
N LEU A 278 -7.77 -2.98 -1.33
CA LEU A 278 -8.71 -3.22 -0.24
C LEU A 278 -8.71 -2.06 0.75
N SER A 279 -7.53 -1.53 1.07
CA SER A 279 -7.40 -0.35 1.95
C SER A 279 -8.06 0.89 1.35
N VAL A 280 -7.83 1.15 0.05
CA VAL A 280 -8.43 2.29 -0.66
C VAL A 280 -9.95 2.17 -0.71
N LEU A 281 -10.47 1.01 -1.14
CA LEU A 281 -11.93 0.80 -1.21
C LEU A 281 -12.57 0.87 0.18
N LEU A 282 -11.90 0.37 1.23
CA LEU A 282 -12.41 0.47 2.60
C LEU A 282 -12.48 1.92 3.09
N LEU A 283 -11.49 2.74 2.79
CA LEU A 283 -11.52 4.18 3.13
C LEU A 283 -12.63 4.92 2.38
N VAL A 284 -12.79 4.62 1.08
CA VAL A 284 -13.89 5.16 0.28
C VAL A 284 -15.24 4.73 0.84
N GLU A 285 -15.39 3.46 1.23
CA GLU A 285 -16.62 2.92 1.81
C GLU A 285 -17.01 3.62 3.11
N VAL A 286 -16.04 3.79 4.03
CA VAL A 286 -16.25 4.52 5.29
C VAL A 286 -16.59 5.99 5.01
N GLY A 287 -15.87 6.63 4.09
CA GLY A 287 -16.13 8.01 3.70
C GLY A 287 -17.54 8.21 3.15
N LEU A 288 -17.99 7.31 2.26
CA LEU A 288 -19.36 7.31 1.73
C LEU A 288 -20.40 7.00 2.82
N GLY A 289 -20.09 6.11 3.76
CA GLY A 289 -20.94 5.85 4.92
C GLY A 289 -21.14 7.09 5.79
N VAL A 290 -20.06 7.83 6.10
CA VAL A 290 -20.13 9.10 6.84
C VAL A 290 -20.89 10.16 6.04
N ALA A 291 -20.57 10.32 4.76
CA ALA A 291 -21.25 11.26 3.87
C ALA A 291 -22.76 10.97 3.78
N SER A 292 -23.17 9.69 3.82
CA SER A 292 -24.59 9.31 3.77
C SER A 292 -25.38 9.85 4.95
N VAL A 293 -24.75 9.99 6.13
CA VAL A 293 -25.36 10.59 7.31
C VAL A 293 -25.35 12.11 7.22
N VAL A 294 -24.20 12.69 6.87
CA VAL A 294 -24.00 14.15 6.82
C VAL A 294 -24.86 14.83 5.75
N GLU A 295 -25.02 14.19 4.58
CA GLU A 295 -25.82 14.73 3.46
C GLU A 295 -27.30 14.34 3.53
N GLY A 296 -27.74 13.62 4.57
CA GLY A 296 -29.14 13.20 4.69
C GLY A 296 -29.59 12.21 3.62
N LEU A 297 -28.78 11.17 3.35
CA LEU A 297 -29.04 10.08 2.41
C LEU A 297 -29.19 10.52 0.94
N SER A 298 -28.25 11.32 0.44
CA SER A 298 -28.22 11.65 -1.00
C SER A 298 -28.16 10.38 -1.86
N VAL A 299 -29.00 10.30 -2.89
CA VAL A 299 -29.13 9.09 -3.73
C VAL A 299 -27.78 8.67 -4.31
N ALA A 300 -26.97 9.64 -4.75
CA ALA A 300 -25.65 9.39 -5.32
C ALA A 300 -24.69 8.76 -4.29
N VAL A 301 -24.66 9.27 -3.06
CA VAL A 301 -23.78 8.74 -2.00
C VAL A 301 -24.21 7.34 -1.59
N VAL A 302 -25.50 7.07 -1.40
CA VAL A 302 -25.99 5.75 -0.99
C VAL A 302 -25.80 4.70 -2.09
N VAL A 303 -26.01 5.08 -3.36
CA VAL A 303 -25.70 4.20 -4.51
C VAL A 303 -24.19 3.97 -4.62
N GLY A 304 -23.38 5.01 -4.40
CA GLY A 304 -21.92 4.90 -4.34
C GLY A 304 -21.47 3.92 -3.26
N HIS A 305 -21.98 4.08 -2.04
CA HIS A 305 -21.72 3.20 -0.90
C HIS A 305 -22.06 1.74 -1.25
N SER A 306 -23.26 1.49 -1.77
CA SER A 306 -23.68 0.14 -2.18
C SER A 306 -22.81 -0.44 -3.30
N SER A 307 -22.34 0.40 -4.23
CA SER A 307 -21.48 -0.01 -5.34
C SER A 307 -20.08 -0.40 -4.86
N VAL A 308 -19.51 0.37 -3.92
CA VAL A 308 -18.20 0.09 -3.34
C VAL A 308 -18.26 -1.16 -2.45
N ALA A 309 -19.33 -1.37 -1.69
CA ALA A 309 -19.58 -2.63 -0.98
C ALA A 309 -19.57 -3.87 -1.91
N ALA A 310 -20.20 -3.77 -3.09
CA ALA A 310 -20.18 -4.84 -4.08
C ALA A 310 -18.77 -5.09 -4.66
N LEU A 311 -18.01 -4.02 -4.91
CA LEU A 311 -16.61 -4.12 -5.34
C LEU A 311 -15.72 -4.75 -4.25
N LEU A 312 -15.97 -4.46 -2.98
CA LEU A 312 -15.28 -5.09 -1.84
C LEU A 312 -15.52 -6.61 -1.82
N LEU A 313 -16.76 -7.07 -2.03
CA LEU A 313 -17.05 -8.51 -2.14
C LEU A 313 -16.31 -9.18 -3.32
N MET A 314 -16.26 -8.51 -4.48
CA MET A 314 -15.51 -9.01 -5.64
C MET A 314 -14.00 -9.08 -5.33
N LEU A 315 -13.46 -8.06 -4.66
CA LEU A 315 -12.05 -8.03 -4.27
C LEU A 315 -11.72 -9.11 -3.24
N LEU A 316 -12.59 -9.36 -2.25
CA LEU A 316 -12.41 -10.43 -1.28
C LEU A 316 -12.44 -11.81 -1.95
N LEU A 317 -13.29 -12.00 -2.96
CA LEU A 317 -13.27 -13.21 -3.78
C LEU A 317 -11.98 -13.33 -4.59
N TYR A 318 -11.48 -12.23 -5.15
CA TYR A 318 -10.19 -12.21 -5.85
C TYR A 318 -9.05 -12.61 -4.89
N ILE A 319 -9.06 -12.08 -3.67
CA ILE A 319 -8.10 -12.40 -2.61
C ILE A 319 -8.18 -13.88 -2.19
N ASP A 320 -9.37 -14.43 -1.94
CA ASP A 320 -9.54 -15.88 -1.63
C ASP A 320 -9.08 -16.76 -2.81
N PHE A 321 -9.44 -16.36 -4.03
CA PHE A 321 -9.07 -17.10 -5.23
C PHE A 321 -7.55 -17.19 -5.43
N TRP A 322 -6.85 -16.07 -5.27
CA TRP A 322 -5.40 -16.03 -5.42
C TRP A 322 -4.67 -16.53 -4.18
N SER A 323 -5.13 -16.30 -2.96
CA SER A 323 -4.49 -16.86 -1.75
C SER A 323 -4.50 -18.39 -1.70
N SER A 324 -5.47 -19.03 -2.37
CA SER A 324 -5.54 -20.50 -2.51
C SER A 324 -4.71 -21.08 -3.67
N ARG A 325 -4.15 -20.23 -4.55
CA ARG A 325 -3.43 -20.63 -5.79
C ARG A 325 -2.07 -19.99 -5.98
N GLN A 326 -1.79 -18.96 -5.20
CA GLN A 326 -0.59 -18.15 -5.19
C GLN A 326 -0.40 -17.74 -3.74
N GLY A 327 0.30 -18.59 -3.01
CA GLY A 327 0.56 -18.41 -1.59
C GLY A 327 1.52 -17.28 -1.28
N ALA A 328 2.00 -17.29 -0.05
CA ALA A 328 3.19 -16.54 0.33
C ALA A 328 4.31 -16.92 -0.64
N LEU A 329 5.18 -15.98 -0.94
CA LEU A 329 6.42 -16.29 -1.64
C LEU A 329 7.12 -17.42 -0.85
N PRO A 330 7.68 -18.45 -1.49
CA PRO A 330 8.63 -19.35 -0.85
C PRO A 330 9.73 -18.55 -0.13
N ALA A 331 10.38 -19.15 0.87
CA ALA A 331 11.43 -18.46 1.62
C ALA A 331 12.55 -17.92 0.71
N GLU A 332 12.80 -18.54 -0.45
CA GLU A 332 13.70 -18.08 -1.52
C GLU A 332 13.12 -16.91 -2.35
N GLU A 333 11.84 -16.93 -2.74
CA GLU A 333 11.21 -15.81 -3.49
C GLU A 333 10.97 -14.56 -2.63
N LEU A 334 10.84 -14.72 -1.30
CA LEU A 334 10.85 -13.60 -0.35
C LEU A 334 12.21 -12.88 -0.29
N GLN A 335 13.28 -13.56 -0.73
CA GLN A 335 14.63 -13.00 -0.81
C GLN A 335 14.90 -12.35 -2.17
N SER A 336 14.31 -12.84 -3.26
CA SER A 336 14.39 -12.25 -4.62
C SER A 336 13.35 -11.14 -4.89
N GLY A 337 12.28 -11.11 -4.10
CA GLY A 337 11.05 -10.34 -4.35
C GLY A 337 11.04 -8.85 -4.02
N THR A 338 12.17 -8.14 -4.16
CA THR A 338 12.18 -6.68 -4.42
C THR A 338 13.23 -6.21 -5.44
N ALA A 339 14.04 -7.10 -6.03
CA ALA A 339 14.98 -6.74 -7.10
C ALA A 339 14.73 -7.53 -8.42
N ASP A 340 14.19 -8.76 -8.38
CA ASP A 340 14.41 -9.67 -9.51
C ASP A 340 13.29 -9.76 -10.57
N THR A 341 12.13 -9.12 -10.38
CA THR A 341 11.02 -9.27 -11.36
C THR A 341 11.14 -8.41 -12.63
N VAL A 342 12.22 -7.66 -12.81
CA VAL A 342 12.58 -7.04 -14.10
C VAL A 342 13.65 -7.85 -14.85
N VAL A 343 14.34 -8.78 -14.17
CA VAL A 343 15.54 -9.45 -14.70
C VAL A 343 15.22 -10.76 -15.43
N ALA A 344 14.14 -11.47 -15.06
CA ALA A 344 13.93 -12.84 -15.55
C ALA A 344 13.41 -12.97 -16.98
N ASP A 345 12.75 -11.96 -17.56
CA ASP A 345 12.20 -12.04 -18.94
C ASP A 345 13.22 -11.60 -20.02
N ALA A 346 14.42 -11.16 -19.61
CA ALA A 346 15.47 -10.68 -20.51
C ALA A 346 16.67 -11.64 -20.66
N LEU A 347 16.69 -12.77 -19.94
CA LEU A 347 17.86 -13.66 -19.88
C LEU A 347 17.80 -14.88 -20.83
N SER A 348 16.93 -14.87 -21.83
CA SER A 348 16.74 -16.02 -22.74
C SER A 348 17.12 -15.81 -24.21
N GLU A 349 17.45 -14.61 -24.69
CA GLU A 349 17.85 -14.47 -26.10
C GLU A 349 19.03 -13.50 -26.28
N GLY A 350 20.06 -14.00 -26.98
CA GLY A 350 20.93 -13.16 -27.79
C GLY A 350 22.34 -12.93 -27.27
N VAL A 351 23.25 -13.87 -27.58
CA VAL A 351 24.70 -13.67 -27.59
C VAL A 351 25.08 -12.49 -28.50
N GLY A 352 25.95 -11.61 -28.00
CA GLY A 352 26.64 -10.57 -28.78
C GLY A 352 27.85 -10.03 -28.00
N GLU A 353 29.02 -10.04 -28.65
CA GLU A 353 30.37 -9.69 -28.17
C GLU A 353 30.56 -8.22 -27.70
N PRO A 354 31.71 -7.87 -27.06
CA PRO A 354 31.81 -6.72 -26.16
C PRO A 354 31.94 -5.39 -26.92
N GLU A 355 31.14 -4.39 -26.54
CA GLU A 355 31.24 -3.06 -27.11
C GLU A 355 31.57 -1.98 -26.05
N VAL A 356 32.79 -1.47 -26.23
CA VAL A 356 33.24 -0.06 -26.14
C VAL A 356 33.23 0.65 -24.79
N ALA A 357 34.45 1.03 -24.39
CA ALA A 357 34.75 2.00 -23.36
C ALA A 357 34.05 3.33 -23.63
N VAL A 358 33.17 3.74 -22.72
CA VAL A 358 32.61 5.08 -22.64
C VAL A 358 33.42 5.89 -21.63
N GLU A 359 33.82 7.10 -22.04
CA GLU A 359 34.61 8.07 -21.27
C GLU A 359 34.02 8.41 -19.88
N PRO A 360 34.85 8.87 -18.92
CA PRO A 360 34.45 9.02 -17.53
C PRO A 360 33.50 10.20 -17.35
N VAL A 361 32.20 9.93 -17.28
CA VAL A 361 31.21 10.87 -16.72
C VAL A 361 31.67 11.27 -15.32
N SER A 362 31.75 12.57 -15.05
CA SER A 362 32.20 13.09 -13.76
C SER A 362 31.32 12.59 -12.61
N LEU A 363 31.92 12.35 -11.44
CA LEU A 363 31.24 11.76 -10.29
C LEU A 363 30.05 12.60 -9.81
N SER A 364 30.13 13.93 -9.93
CA SER A 364 29.04 14.87 -9.66
C SER A 364 27.88 14.75 -10.65
N GLN A 365 28.13 14.54 -11.95
CA GLN A 365 27.08 14.31 -12.94
C GLN A 365 26.34 12.99 -12.71
N ARG A 366 27.03 11.95 -12.23
CA ARG A 366 26.41 10.68 -11.84
C ARG A 366 25.55 10.84 -10.58
N LEU A 367 26.06 11.54 -9.56
CA LEU A 367 25.29 11.85 -8.35
C LEU A 367 24.04 12.69 -8.69
N SER A 368 24.17 13.68 -9.57
CA SER A 368 23.06 14.54 -9.96
C SER A 368 21.92 13.77 -10.65
N SER A 369 22.25 12.86 -11.58
CA SER A 369 21.23 12.02 -12.23
C SER A 369 20.57 11.03 -11.26
N GLN A 370 21.34 10.50 -10.31
CA GLN A 370 20.84 9.54 -9.32
C GLN A 370 20.04 10.18 -8.19
N LEU A 371 20.30 11.44 -7.82
CA LEU A 371 19.59 12.16 -6.77
C LEU A 371 18.34 12.91 -7.26
N GLY A 372 17.88 12.69 -8.49
CA GLY A 372 16.80 13.47 -9.12
C GLY A 372 15.52 13.60 -8.27
N ARG A 373 15.13 12.57 -7.52
CA ARG A 373 13.97 12.61 -6.60
C ARG A 373 14.22 13.39 -5.32
N THR A 374 15.41 13.26 -4.72
CA THR A 374 15.78 14.05 -3.53
C THR A 374 15.91 15.52 -3.93
N ARG A 375 16.50 15.78 -5.10
CA ARG A 375 16.59 17.10 -5.69
C ARG A 375 15.21 17.70 -5.95
N SER A 376 14.22 16.97 -6.48
CA SER A 376 12.88 17.56 -6.70
C SER A 376 12.20 18.00 -5.40
N GLY A 377 12.42 17.28 -4.29
CA GLY A 377 11.95 17.68 -2.96
C GLY A 377 12.58 18.98 -2.45
N LEU A 378 13.89 19.16 -2.64
CA LEU A 378 14.61 20.38 -2.26
C LEU A 378 14.50 21.50 -3.31
N SER A 379 14.28 21.18 -4.57
CA SER A 379 14.02 22.12 -5.67
C SER A 379 12.77 22.95 -5.40
N ALA A 380 11.77 22.36 -4.73
CA ALA A 380 10.61 23.08 -4.23
C ALA A 380 10.98 24.23 -3.26
N VAL A 381 12.04 24.09 -2.45
CA VAL A 381 12.55 25.16 -1.57
C VAL A 381 13.00 26.36 -2.40
N PHE A 382 13.64 26.10 -3.54
CA PHE A 382 14.16 27.15 -4.42
C PHE A 382 13.08 27.73 -5.33
N GLN A 383 12.06 26.97 -5.71
CA GLN A 383 10.88 27.48 -6.40
C GLN A 383 10.06 28.43 -5.52
N ALA A 384 10.09 28.23 -4.20
CA ALA A 384 9.48 29.15 -3.24
C ALA A 384 10.22 30.50 -3.17
N ILE A 385 11.50 30.56 -3.56
CA ILE A 385 12.28 31.81 -3.63
C ILE A 385 11.96 32.52 -4.95
N PRO A 386 11.23 33.66 -4.95
CA PRO A 386 10.80 34.31 -6.17
C PRO A 386 11.99 34.79 -7.02
N LEU A 387 11.91 34.57 -8.33
CA LEU A 387 12.81 35.18 -9.32
C LEU A 387 12.45 36.67 -9.46
N GLY A 388 13.14 37.54 -8.72
CA GLY A 388 12.99 39.00 -8.81
C GLY A 388 13.15 39.73 -7.47
N LYS A 389 13.24 41.07 -7.54
CA LYS A 389 13.41 41.98 -6.39
C LYS A 389 12.14 42.06 -5.51
N LYS A 390 11.83 41.01 -4.76
CA LYS A 390 11.06 41.16 -3.51
C LYS A 390 12.07 41.37 -2.38
N GLU A 391 11.73 42.24 -1.43
CA GLU A 391 12.48 42.33 -0.17
C GLU A 391 12.44 40.96 0.51
N ILE A 392 13.58 40.53 1.07
CA ILE A 392 13.63 39.31 1.86
C ILE A 392 12.91 39.62 3.18
N ASP A 393 11.66 39.19 3.30
CA ASP A 393 10.81 39.40 4.46
C ASP A 393 10.70 38.14 5.32
N ALA A 394 10.05 38.27 6.48
CA ALA A 394 9.86 37.17 7.41
C ALA A 394 8.97 36.05 6.82
N GLU A 395 8.01 36.40 5.96
CA GLU A 395 7.10 35.45 5.30
C GLU A 395 7.88 34.49 4.39
N LEU A 396 8.85 35.00 3.61
CA LEU A 396 9.72 34.16 2.80
C LEU A 396 10.57 33.19 3.64
N LEU A 397 11.05 33.62 4.81
CA LEU A 397 11.83 32.74 5.69
C LEU A 397 10.97 31.63 6.31
N GLU A 398 9.71 31.92 6.64
CA GLU A 398 8.73 30.91 7.11
C GLU A 398 8.38 29.87 6.00
N ASP A 399 8.27 30.31 4.75
CA ASP A 399 8.06 29.41 3.60
C ASP A 399 9.27 28.49 3.36
N ILE A 400 10.48 29.04 3.47
CA ILE A 400 11.73 28.26 3.41
C ILE A 400 11.76 27.25 4.56
N GLU A 401 11.46 27.66 5.79
CA GLU A 401 11.39 26.78 6.97
C GLU A 401 10.44 25.60 6.72
N SER A 402 9.22 25.90 6.29
CA SER A 402 8.19 24.90 5.99
C SER A 402 8.65 23.89 4.95
N THR A 403 9.34 24.36 3.90
CA THR A 403 9.81 23.49 2.82
C THR A 403 11.00 22.63 3.24
N LEU A 404 11.93 23.17 4.04
CA LEU A 404 13.03 22.40 4.63
C LEU A 404 12.50 21.27 5.54
N LEU A 405 11.46 21.54 6.33
CA LEU A 405 10.79 20.53 7.15
C LEU A 405 10.10 19.44 6.31
N LEU A 406 9.39 19.82 5.24
CA LEU A 406 8.77 18.87 4.30
C LEU A 406 9.79 17.96 3.61
N ALA A 407 11.00 18.45 3.36
CA ALA A 407 12.11 17.69 2.80
C ALA A 407 12.81 16.76 3.82
N ASP A 408 12.28 16.63 5.05
CA ASP A 408 12.82 15.81 6.15
C ASP A 408 14.20 16.27 6.67
N ILE A 409 14.57 17.56 6.55
CA ILE A 409 15.83 18.13 7.09
C ILE A 409 15.89 18.08 8.62
N GLY A 410 14.74 18.03 9.28
CA GLY A 410 14.61 17.93 10.74
C GLY A 410 14.61 19.29 11.44
N VAL A 411 13.91 19.36 12.56
CA VAL A 411 13.60 20.61 13.27
C VAL A 411 14.88 21.33 13.74
N ASP A 412 15.81 20.61 14.36
CA ASP A 412 17.04 21.20 14.91
C ASP A 412 17.92 21.83 13.80
N ALA A 413 18.09 21.12 12.68
CA ALA A 413 18.88 21.58 11.55
C ALA A 413 18.20 22.73 10.80
N THR A 414 16.88 22.63 10.54
CA THR A 414 16.11 23.70 9.92
C THR A 414 16.19 24.98 10.74
N ARG A 415 16.00 24.89 12.06
CA ARG A 415 16.06 26.06 12.94
C ARG A 415 17.41 26.76 12.88
N GLU A 416 18.51 26.01 12.91
CA GLU A 416 19.85 26.58 12.77
C GLU A 416 20.02 27.34 11.44
N ILE A 417 19.51 26.78 10.34
CA ILE A 417 19.56 27.41 9.01
C ILE A 417 18.77 28.73 9.03
N ILE A 418 17.53 28.70 9.52
CA ILE A 418 16.64 29.87 9.54
C ILE A 418 17.20 30.97 10.45
N ASP A 419 17.72 30.62 11.62
CA ASP A 419 18.34 31.59 12.55
C ASP A 419 19.54 32.29 11.88
N LYS A 420 20.40 31.55 11.17
CA LYS A 420 21.56 32.11 10.45
C LYS A 420 21.15 32.96 9.24
N LEU A 421 20.13 32.55 8.48
CA LEU A 421 19.60 33.33 7.37
C LEU A 421 18.99 34.65 7.87
N THR A 422 18.12 34.59 8.89
CA THR A 422 17.50 35.76 9.53
C THR A 422 18.54 36.77 9.98
N ALA A 423 19.57 36.31 10.70
CA ALA A 423 20.64 37.19 11.17
C ALA A 423 21.45 37.82 10.02
N SER A 424 21.54 37.16 8.86
CA SER A 424 22.22 37.68 7.67
C SER A 424 21.38 38.70 6.91
N VAL A 425 20.04 38.53 6.90
CA VAL A 425 19.09 39.53 6.40
C VAL A 425 19.13 40.79 7.27
N GLU A 426 19.07 40.66 8.60
CA GLU A 426 19.12 41.79 9.54
C GLU A 426 20.41 42.62 9.41
N ARG A 427 21.52 41.99 9.03
CA ARG A 427 22.81 42.66 8.78
C ARG A 427 22.93 43.27 7.38
N ASN A 428 21.87 43.26 6.57
CA ASN A 428 21.87 43.66 5.16
C ASN A 428 22.93 42.92 4.31
N GLN A 429 23.24 41.67 4.65
CA GLN A 429 24.22 40.85 3.92
C GLN A 429 23.60 40.07 2.74
N LEU A 430 22.26 40.01 2.68
CA LEU A 430 21.49 39.32 1.64
C LEU A 430 20.64 40.37 0.90
N GLY A 431 21.17 40.89 -0.22
CA GLY A 431 20.55 41.99 -0.97
C GLY A 431 19.57 41.56 -2.06
N ASP A 432 19.56 40.28 -2.44
CA ASP A 432 18.69 39.71 -3.47
C ASP A 432 18.48 38.19 -3.27
N SER A 433 17.58 37.62 -4.08
CA SER A 433 17.24 36.20 -4.06
C SER A 433 18.41 35.27 -4.36
N ASP A 434 19.41 35.71 -5.14
CA ASP A 434 20.56 34.89 -5.50
C ASP A 434 21.57 34.81 -4.34
N ALA A 435 21.77 35.92 -3.63
CA ALA A 435 22.52 35.94 -2.37
C ALA A 435 21.86 35.04 -1.31
N LEU A 436 20.53 35.03 -1.21
CA LEU A 436 19.79 34.15 -0.31
C LEU A 436 19.99 32.66 -0.66
N LYS A 437 19.91 32.30 -1.94
CA LYS A 437 20.17 30.93 -2.41
C LYS A 437 21.59 30.47 -2.09
N LEU A 438 22.58 31.35 -2.32
CA LEU A 438 23.97 31.05 -2.01
C LEU A 438 24.17 30.86 -0.50
N ALA A 439 23.59 31.75 0.32
CA ALA A 439 23.66 31.62 1.76
C ALA A 439 22.99 30.32 2.26
N LEU A 440 21.83 29.95 1.72
CA LEU A 440 21.18 28.67 2.07
C LEU A 440 22.08 27.48 1.70
N ARG A 441 22.73 27.51 0.53
CA ARG A 441 23.69 26.48 0.10
C ARG A 441 24.86 26.36 1.08
N GLU A 442 25.45 27.47 1.47
CA GLU A 442 26.56 27.52 2.44
C GLU A 442 26.14 26.98 3.80
N ASN A 443 24.97 27.37 4.30
CA ASN A 443 24.45 26.88 5.58
C ASN A 443 24.20 25.37 5.59
N LEU A 444 23.68 24.82 4.48
CA LEU A 444 23.50 23.37 4.33
C LEU A 444 24.85 22.64 4.25
N LEU A 445 25.82 23.21 3.54
CA LEU A 445 27.18 22.67 3.48
C LEU A 445 27.85 22.67 4.85
N ASP A 446 27.71 23.74 5.63
CA ASP A 446 28.28 23.88 6.97
C ASP A 446 27.77 22.82 7.95
N ILE A 447 26.53 22.35 7.79
CA ILE A 447 25.97 21.26 8.60
C ILE A 447 26.65 19.92 8.25
N LEU A 448 26.96 19.68 6.98
CA LEU A 448 27.49 18.40 6.51
C LEU A 448 29.02 18.31 6.62
N LYS A 449 29.74 19.42 6.47
CA LYS A 449 31.21 19.46 6.41
C LYS A 449 31.91 18.82 7.63
N PRO A 450 31.42 18.98 8.88
CA PRO A 450 32.00 18.30 10.03
C PRO A 450 31.90 16.76 9.97
N CYS A 451 30.91 16.23 9.23
CA CYS A 451 30.69 14.79 9.05
C CYS A 451 31.36 14.24 7.79
N ASP A 452 31.98 15.09 6.95
CA ASP A 452 32.72 14.69 5.75
C ASP A 452 34.12 14.20 6.12
N VAL A 453 34.16 12.98 6.67
CA VAL A 453 35.40 12.30 7.05
C VAL A 453 35.43 10.94 6.35
N PRO A 454 36.27 10.76 5.31
CA PRO A 454 36.41 9.49 4.61
C PRO A 454 36.87 8.35 5.52
N LEU A 455 36.54 7.11 5.16
CA LEU A 455 37.05 5.93 5.85
C LEU A 455 38.55 5.75 5.54
N SER A 456 39.39 5.94 6.56
CA SER A 456 40.83 5.69 6.49
C SER A 456 41.13 4.27 6.99
N ILE A 457 41.82 3.49 6.16
CA ILE A 457 42.26 2.13 6.49
C ILE A 457 43.78 2.17 6.41
N GLU A 458 44.43 2.18 7.58
CA GLU A 458 45.88 2.14 7.69
C GLU A 458 46.37 0.69 7.69
N SER A 459 47.45 0.41 6.98
CA SER A 459 48.06 -0.93 6.98
C SER A 459 48.95 -1.06 8.22
N THR A 460 48.40 -1.68 9.27
CA THR A 460 49.09 -1.94 10.54
C THR A 460 49.62 -3.38 10.67
N GLY A 461 49.36 -4.22 9.67
CA GLY A 461 49.65 -5.65 9.69
C GLY A 461 48.55 -6.51 10.36
N GLU A 462 47.51 -5.87 10.90
CA GLU A 462 46.30 -6.52 11.43
C GLU A 462 45.08 -6.13 10.59
N PRO A 463 44.04 -6.99 10.49
CA PRO A 463 42.85 -6.69 9.69
C PRO A 463 42.07 -5.50 10.28
N PHE A 464 41.75 -4.52 9.44
CA PHE A 464 40.81 -3.46 9.78
C PHE A 464 39.40 -4.04 9.86
N VAL A 465 38.77 -3.96 11.04
CA VAL A 465 37.48 -4.62 11.30
C VAL A 465 36.33 -3.61 11.20
N ILE A 466 35.43 -3.84 10.24
CA ILE A 466 34.19 -3.07 10.05
C ILE A 466 33.00 -3.90 10.53
N LEU A 467 32.36 -3.48 11.61
CA LEU A 467 31.13 -4.06 12.11
C LEU A 467 29.93 -3.30 11.52
N VAL A 468 29.18 -3.94 10.63
CA VAL A 468 28.03 -3.31 9.96
C VAL A 468 26.76 -3.60 10.75
N VAL A 469 26.07 -2.53 11.18
CA VAL A 469 24.84 -2.60 11.99
C VAL A 469 23.70 -1.82 11.36
N GLY A 470 22.47 -2.07 11.81
CA GLY A 470 21.27 -1.42 11.30
C GLY A 470 20.08 -2.38 11.18
N VAL A 471 18.90 -1.85 10.89
CA VAL A 471 17.68 -2.66 10.89
C VAL A 471 17.53 -3.51 9.62
N ASN A 472 16.56 -4.41 9.58
CA ASN A 472 16.30 -5.22 8.39
C ASN A 472 15.74 -4.37 7.25
N GLY A 473 16.19 -4.64 6.02
CA GLY A 473 15.66 -3.96 4.82
C GLY A 473 16.30 -2.61 4.47
N VAL A 474 17.22 -2.08 5.29
CA VAL A 474 17.96 -0.83 5.00
C VAL A 474 19.14 -1.01 4.04
N GLY A 475 19.43 -2.24 3.63
CA GLY A 475 20.50 -2.53 2.66
C GLY A 475 21.86 -2.86 3.26
N LYS A 476 21.94 -3.41 4.49
CA LYS A 476 23.22 -3.83 5.12
C LYS A 476 24.07 -4.75 4.24
N THR A 477 23.56 -5.93 3.93
CA THR A 477 24.27 -6.96 3.15
C THR A 477 24.64 -6.46 1.75
N THR A 478 23.77 -5.65 1.12
CA THR A 478 24.08 -4.98 -0.15
C THR A 478 25.22 -3.97 0.00
N THR A 479 25.21 -3.15 1.06
CA THR A 479 26.29 -2.20 1.35
C THR A 479 27.62 -2.91 1.60
N ILE A 480 27.60 -4.05 2.31
CA ILE A 480 28.78 -4.89 2.53
C ILE A 480 29.35 -5.38 1.20
N GLY A 481 28.52 -5.92 0.30
CA GLY A 481 28.97 -6.40 -1.00
C GLY A 481 29.57 -5.30 -1.88
N LYS A 482 28.95 -4.11 -1.90
CA LYS A 482 29.47 -2.95 -2.63
C LYS A 482 30.77 -2.41 -2.03
N LEU A 483 30.83 -2.31 -0.70
CA LEU A 483 32.02 -1.88 0.02
C LEU A 483 33.19 -2.84 -0.20
N ALA A 484 32.95 -4.15 -0.14
CA ALA A 484 33.96 -5.16 -0.42
C ALA A 484 34.55 -4.99 -1.82
N LYS A 485 33.71 -4.76 -2.84
CA LYS A 485 34.18 -4.51 -4.20
C LYS A 485 34.97 -3.19 -4.31
N SER A 486 34.49 -2.13 -3.66
CA SER A 486 35.19 -0.83 -3.64
C SER A 486 36.59 -0.94 -3.01
N LEU A 487 36.71 -1.66 -1.89
CA LEU A 487 37.99 -1.89 -1.22
C LEU A 487 38.94 -2.77 -2.04
N GLN A 488 38.41 -3.81 -2.70
CA GLN A 488 39.21 -4.60 -3.67
C GLN A 488 39.72 -3.75 -4.84
N MET A 489 38.90 -2.82 -5.37
CA MET A 489 39.34 -1.90 -6.42
C MET A 489 40.44 -0.94 -5.94
N ARG A 490 40.51 -0.67 -4.62
CA ARG A 490 41.60 0.06 -3.97
C ARG A 490 42.83 -0.81 -3.67
N GLY A 491 42.81 -2.09 -4.06
CA GLY A 491 43.93 -3.03 -3.90
C GLY A 491 43.99 -3.73 -2.55
N LEU A 492 42.95 -3.61 -1.72
CA LEU A 492 42.89 -4.25 -0.39
C LEU A 492 42.29 -5.65 -0.48
N SER A 493 42.87 -6.59 0.26
CA SER A 493 42.29 -7.91 0.48
C SER A 493 41.15 -7.83 1.49
N VAL A 494 40.01 -8.48 1.18
CA VAL A 494 38.79 -8.40 1.98
C VAL A 494 38.36 -9.80 2.41
N MET A 495 37.77 -9.92 3.59
CA MET A 495 37.05 -11.09 4.06
C MET A 495 35.70 -10.67 4.64
N LEU A 496 34.67 -11.50 4.47
CA LEU A 496 33.33 -11.26 5.02
C LEU A 496 33.01 -12.23 6.15
N ALA A 497 32.31 -11.76 7.18
CA ALA A 497 31.76 -12.60 8.25
C ALA A 497 30.23 -12.57 8.21
N ALA A 498 29.60 -13.74 8.07
CA ALA A 498 28.16 -13.89 8.01
C ALA A 498 27.52 -13.92 9.41
N GLY A 499 27.55 -12.78 10.10
CA GLY A 499 27.04 -12.64 11.47
C GLY A 499 25.52 -12.43 11.61
N ASP A 500 24.74 -12.31 10.53
CA ASP A 500 23.26 -12.43 10.60
C ASP A 500 22.84 -13.91 10.58
N THR A 501 23.29 -14.65 11.59
CA THR A 501 23.11 -16.12 11.68
C THR A 501 21.65 -16.54 11.87
N PHE A 502 20.80 -15.64 12.35
CA PHE A 502 19.38 -15.92 12.56
C PHE A 502 18.64 -16.10 11.23
N ARG A 503 19.08 -15.41 10.18
CA ARG A 503 18.46 -15.48 8.85
C ARG A 503 19.35 -16.30 7.93
N ALA A 504 19.01 -17.58 7.72
CA ALA A 504 19.69 -18.43 6.72
C ALA A 504 19.87 -17.72 5.36
N ALA A 505 18.81 -17.01 4.94
CA ALA A 505 18.78 -16.10 3.80
C ALA A 505 19.92 -15.07 3.73
N ALA A 506 20.26 -14.45 4.87
CA ALA A 506 21.25 -13.39 4.93
C ALA A 506 22.67 -13.97 4.81
N VAL A 507 22.90 -15.15 5.39
CA VAL A 507 24.14 -15.90 5.23
C VAL A 507 24.36 -16.28 3.77
N GLU A 508 23.35 -16.87 3.13
CA GLU A 508 23.40 -17.25 1.71
C GLU A 508 23.58 -16.02 0.80
N GLN A 509 22.85 -14.94 1.06
CA GLN A 509 23.00 -13.70 0.30
C GLN A 509 24.42 -13.12 0.41
N LEU A 510 25.04 -13.15 1.60
CA LEU A 510 26.42 -12.69 1.79
C LEU A 510 27.43 -13.61 1.11
N GLN A 511 27.17 -14.93 1.09
CA GLN A 511 27.99 -15.90 0.36
C GLN A 511 27.95 -15.65 -1.15
N ILE A 512 26.78 -15.40 -1.73
CA ILE A 512 26.63 -15.02 -3.14
C ILE A 512 27.41 -13.73 -3.45
N TRP A 513 27.37 -12.74 -2.56
CA TRP A 513 28.17 -11.53 -2.68
C TRP A 513 29.68 -11.81 -2.62
N GLY A 514 30.09 -12.73 -1.77
CA GLY A 514 31.47 -13.22 -1.70
C GLY A 514 31.91 -13.89 -2.99
N GLU A 515 31.15 -14.87 -3.47
CA GLU A 515 31.42 -15.61 -4.71
C GLU A 515 31.50 -14.66 -5.92
N ARG A 516 30.55 -13.72 -6.04
CA ARG A 516 30.52 -12.74 -7.13
C ARG A 516 31.74 -11.81 -7.15
N ASN A 517 32.28 -11.49 -5.98
CA ASN A 517 33.43 -10.59 -5.85
C ASN A 517 34.77 -11.33 -5.65
N ASP A 518 34.77 -12.66 -5.66
CA ASP A 518 35.93 -13.48 -5.29
C ASP A 518 36.50 -13.10 -3.90
N VAL A 519 35.60 -12.99 -2.91
CA VAL A 519 35.89 -12.62 -1.52
C VAL A 519 35.54 -13.80 -0.60
N PRO A 520 36.47 -14.27 0.26
CA PRO A 520 36.18 -15.35 1.20
C PRO A 520 35.13 -14.93 2.24
N VAL A 521 34.16 -15.82 2.48
CA VAL A 521 33.09 -15.62 3.48
C VAL A 521 33.18 -16.67 4.57
N ILE A 522 33.26 -16.24 5.82
CA ILE A 522 33.21 -17.10 6.99
C ILE A 522 31.77 -17.16 7.48
N ALA A 523 31.21 -18.36 7.51
CA ALA A 523 29.84 -18.64 7.90
C ALA A 523 29.76 -19.92 8.73
N GLN A 524 28.76 -20.00 9.60
CA GLN A 524 28.39 -21.21 10.34
C GLN A 524 26.94 -21.61 10.00
N HIS A 525 26.41 -22.66 10.63
CA HIS A 525 25.04 -23.10 10.46
C HIS A 525 24.02 -22.02 10.93
N SER A 526 22.84 -22.00 10.32
CA SER A 526 21.76 -21.09 10.72
C SER A 526 21.41 -21.27 12.21
N GLY A 527 21.27 -20.15 12.93
CA GLY A 527 21.06 -20.12 14.38
C GLY A 527 22.33 -20.23 15.22
N ALA A 528 23.52 -20.28 14.62
CA ALA A 528 24.79 -20.19 15.33
C ALA A 528 24.94 -18.85 16.09
N ASP A 529 25.82 -18.82 17.09
CA ASP A 529 26.11 -17.60 17.82
C ASP A 529 26.90 -16.60 16.96
N SER A 530 26.30 -15.44 16.65
CA SER A 530 26.88 -14.40 15.77
C SER A 530 28.28 -13.98 16.22
N ALA A 531 28.51 -13.87 17.53
CA ALA A 531 29.81 -13.49 18.05
C ALA A 531 30.88 -14.58 17.85
N SER A 532 30.48 -15.85 17.79
CA SER A 532 31.38 -16.95 17.47
C SER A 532 31.78 -16.95 15.99
N VAL A 533 30.83 -16.69 15.08
CA VAL A 533 31.14 -16.53 13.64
C VAL A 533 32.12 -15.40 13.39
N VAL A 534 31.89 -14.25 14.03
CA VAL A 534 32.77 -13.09 13.93
C VAL A 534 34.15 -13.36 14.51
N TYR A 535 34.25 -14.07 15.63
CA TYR A 535 35.52 -14.47 16.23
C TYR A 535 36.34 -15.35 15.28
N ASP A 536 35.72 -16.37 14.71
CA ASP A 536 36.36 -17.27 13.74
C ASP A 536 36.83 -16.50 12.50
N ALA A 537 36.02 -15.53 12.05
CA ALA A 537 36.35 -14.70 10.90
C ALA A 537 37.55 -13.78 11.16
N LEU A 538 37.61 -13.16 12.35
CA LEU A 538 38.75 -12.32 12.74
C LEU A 538 40.04 -13.14 12.88
N GLN A 539 39.96 -14.31 13.50
CA GLN A 539 41.11 -15.21 13.60
C GLN A 539 41.58 -15.69 12.21
N SER A 540 40.66 -16.02 11.31
CA SER A 540 40.97 -16.42 9.93
C SER A 540 41.59 -15.26 9.13
N ALA A 541 41.08 -14.03 9.30
CA ALA A 541 41.62 -12.83 8.66
C ALA A 541 43.06 -12.55 9.12
N GLN A 542 43.34 -12.63 10.44
CA GLN A 542 44.68 -12.49 11.00
C GLN A 542 45.63 -13.57 10.46
N ALA A 543 45.21 -14.84 10.44
CA ALA A 543 46.04 -15.95 9.97
C ALA A 543 46.37 -15.89 8.48
N ARG A 544 45.49 -15.29 7.66
CA ARG A 544 45.66 -15.15 6.21
C ARG A 544 46.26 -13.81 5.80
N GLY A 545 46.52 -12.90 6.74
CA GLY A 545 47.01 -11.55 6.45
C GLY A 545 46.04 -10.74 5.59
N ILE A 546 44.74 -10.83 5.87
CA ILE A 546 43.71 -10.04 5.19
C ILE A 546 43.72 -8.61 5.70
N ASP A 547 43.58 -7.63 4.79
CA ASP A 547 43.62 -6.21 5.14
C ASP A 547 42.32 -5.73 5.82
N VAL A 548 41.16 -6.20 5.36
CA VAL A 548 39.85 -5.75 5.87
C VAL A 548 38.90 -6.92 6.14
N LEU A 549 38.33 -6.95 7.35
CA LEU A 549 37.23 -7.83 7.71
C LEU A 549 35.93 -7.03 7.81
N ILE A 550 34.91 -7.40 7.04
CA ILE A 550 33.57 -6.80 7.13
C ILE A 550 32.60 -7.82 7.74
N ALA A 551 32.05 -7.50 8.91
CA ALA A 551 31.12 -8.36 9.63
C ALA A 551 29.67 -7.89 9.46
N ASP A 552 28.81 -8.75 8.88
CA ASP A 552 27.36 -8.53 8.86
C ASP A 552 26.77 -8.85 10.24
N THR A 553 25.62 -8.26 10.57
CA THR A 553 24.93 -8.47 11.85
C THR A 553 23.41 -8.54 11.68
N ALA A 554 22.73 -9.14 12.66
CA ALA A 554 21.27 -9.16 12.68
C ALA A 554 20.68 -7.73 12.79
N GLY A 555 19.48 -7.52 12.21
CA GLY A 555 18.81 -6.20 12.17
C GLY A 555 17.40 -6.14 12.76
N ARG A 556 17.05 -7.01 13.70
CA ARG A 556 15.68 -7.13 14.26
C ARG A 556 15.38 -6.08 15.34
N LEU A 557 15.13 -4.83 14.95
CA LEU A 557 14.88 -3.74 15.92
C LEU A 557 13.61 -3.94 16.77
N HIS A 558 12.63 -4.75 16.35
CA HIS A 558 11.42 -5.00 17.14
C HIS A 558 11.68 -5.79 18.44
N THR A 559 12.86 -6.40 18.58
CA THR A 559 13.36 -7.05 19.80
C THR A 559 14.54 -6.23 20.37
N LYS A 560 14.26 -4.97 20.72
CA LYS A 560 15.26 -3.92 21.00
C LYS A 560 16.38 -4.35 21.95
N ASP A 561 16.04 -4.94 23.10
CA ASP A 561 17.06 -5.24 24.13
C ASP A 561 17.94 -6.44 23.74
N ASN A 562 17.35 -7.50 23.19
CA ASN A 562 18.08 -8.72 22.81
C ASN A 562 19.10 -8.45 21.69
N LEU A 563 18.70 -7.68 20.67
CA LEU A 563 19.59 -7.33 19.57
C LEU A 563 20.78 -6.50 20.06
N MET A 564 20.54 -5.54 20.95
CA MET A 564 21.61 -4.66 21.41
C MET A 564 22.60 -5.38 22.32
N GLU A 565 22.14 -6.30 23.17
CA GLU A 565 23.02 -7.14 23.98
C GLU A 565 23.84 -8.12 23.11
N GLU A 566 23.26 -8.62 22.02
CA GLU A 566 23.98 -9.42 21.03
C GLU A 566 25.11 -8.61 20.38
N LEU A 567 24.84 -7.38 19.93
CA LEU A 567 25.87 -6.52 19.33
C LEU A 567 26.97 -6.13 20.32
N LYS A 568 26.62 -5.82 21.58
CA LYS A 568 27.61 -5.62 22.65
C LYS A 568 28.47 -6.86 22.86
N LYS A 569 27.87 -8.04 22.84
CA LYS A 569 28.59 -9.32 22.96
C LYS A 569 29.57 -9.51 21.79
N VAL A 570 29.15 -9.23 20.56
CA VAL A 570 30.01 -9.29 19.35
C VAL A 570 31.22 -8.36 19.52
N LYS A 571 30.98 -7.08 19.86
CA LYS A 571 32.05 -6.10 20.09
C LYS A 571 33.03 -6.55 21.18
N ARG A 572 32.53 -7.04 22.31
CA ARG A 572 33.36 -7.54 23.42
C ARG A 572 34.20 -8.75 23.02
N ILE A 573 33.68 -9.60 22.13
CA ILE A 573 34.40 -10.80 21.67
C ILE A 573 35.48 -10.45 20.65
N MET A 574 35.21 -9.52 19.73
CA MET A 574 36.24 -8.96 18.83
C MET A 574 37.41 -8.38 19.64
N ALA A 575 37.10 -7.58 20.67
CA ALA A 575 38.07 -6.94 21.56
C ALA A 575 39.00 -7.92 22.31
N LYS A 576 38.69 -9.22 22.35
CA LYS A 576 39.57 -10.24 22.95
C LYS A 576 40.73 -10.65 22.05
N LEU A 577 40.54 -10.57 20.73
CA LEU A 577 41.55 -10.89 19.73
C LEU A 577 42.37 -9.67 19.37
N ASP A 578 41.70 -8.52 19.26
CA ASP A 578 42.32 -7.23 19.00
C ASP A 578 41.60 -6.16 19.85
N PRO A 579 42.27 -5.55 20.85
CA PRO A 579 41.68 -4.51 21.69
C PRO A 579 41.14 -3.28 20.95
N ALA A 580 41.61 -3.01 19.72
CA ALA A 580 41.14 -1.93 18.87
C ALA A 580 39.89 -2.31 18.05
N ALA A 581 39.56 -3.60 17.92
CA ALA A 581 38.42 -4.07 17.14
C ALA A 581 37.07 -3.90 17.87
N PRO A 582 35.98 -3.53 17.15
CA PRO A 582 35.96 -3.11 15.75
C PRO A 582 36.50 -1.68 15.57
N HIS A 583 37.25 -1.48 14.48
CA HIS A 583 37.82 -0.18 14.10
C HIS A 583 36.77 0.78 13.56
N GLU A 584 35.75 0.23 12.88
CA GLU A 584 34.59 0.97 12.41
C GLU A 584 33.30 0.24 12.81
N VAL A 585 32.37 0.96 13.44
CA VAL A 585 30.98 0.52 13.64
C VAL A 585 30.09 1.33 12.70
N LEU A 586 29.81 0.74 11.53
CA LEU A 586 29.11 1.39 10.43
C LEU A 586 27.60 1.13 10.52
N LEU A 587 26.82 2.18 10.82
CA LEU A 587 25.36 2.10 10.76
C LEU A 587 24.87 2.29 9.33
N VAL A 588 24.10 1.34 8.82
CA VAL A 588 23.37 1.50 7.56
C VAL A 588 21.93 1.94 7.83
N VAL A 589 21.52 3.05 7.22
CA VAL A 589 20.17 3.63 7.33
C VAL A 589 19.58 3.92 5.97
N ASP A 590 18.26 3.80 5.87
CA ASP A 590 17.48 4.06 4.66
C ASP A 590 17.00 5.52 4.64
N ALA A 591 17.45 6.29 3.63
CA ALA A 591 17.06 7.69 3.47
C ALA A 591 15.55 7.89 3.30
N GLY A 592 14.82 6.90 2.78
CA GLY A 592 13.37 6.94 2.62
C GLY A 592 12.60 6.91 3.94
N THR A 593 13.25 6.57 5.06
CA THR A 593 12.58 6.43 6.36
C THR A 593 12.46 7.74 7.15
N GLY A 594 13.06 8.84 6.66
CA GLY A 594 12.98 10.17 7.27
C GLY A 594 13.44 10.16 8.73
N GLN A 595 12.73 10.85 9.62
CA GLN A 595 13.07 10.96 11.05
C GLN A 595 13.23 9.61 11.80
N ASN A 596 12.71 8.51 11.26
CA ASN A 596 12.97 7.19 11.83
C ASN A 596 14.45 6.78 11.73
N ALA A 597 15.18 7.24 10.71
CA ALA A 597 16.61 7.00 10.58
C ALA A 597 17.39 7.67 11.71
N LEU A 598 17.00 8.90 12.09
CA LEU A 598 17.61 9.62 13.20
C LEU A 598 17.40 8.89 14.53
N SER A 599 16.15 8.52 14.85
CA SER A 599 15.85 7.76 16.06
C SER A 599 16.59 6.42 16.11
N GLN A 600 16.79 5.76 14.97
CA GLN A 600 17.60 4.55 14.88
C GLN A 600 19.07 4.85 15.19
N ALA A 601 19.65 5.89 14.59
CA ALA A 601 21.05 6.26 14.83
C ALA A 601 21.33 6.56 16.29
N GLU A 602 20.51 7.37 16.95
CA GLU A 602 20.59 7.64 18.39
C GLU A 602 20.51 6.36 19.22
N HIS A 603 19.65 5.43 18.82
CA HIS A 603 19.48 4.18 19.53
C HIS A 603 20.70 3.26 19.38
N PHE A 604 21.18 3.00 18.17
CA PHE A 604 22.37 2.18 17.97
C PHE A 604 23.63 2.81 18.60
N HIS A 605 23.79 4.13 18.50
CA HIS A 605 24.94 4.83 19.07
C HIS A 605 25.04 4.61 20.58
N ARG A 606 23.91 4.69 21.32
CA ARG A 606 23.88 4.45 22.76
C ARG A 606 24.37 3.07 23.19
N TYR A 607 24.30 2.05 22.33
CA TYR A 607 24.61 0.66 22.71
C TYR A 607 25.95 0.17 22.17
N VAL A 608 26.35 0.60 20.96
CA VAL A 608 27.57 0.09 20.29
C VAL A 608 28.61 1.16 19.99
N ASN A 609 28.32 2.44 20.25
CA ASN A 609 29.14 3.60 19.90
C ASN A 609 29.49 3.60 18.41
N LEU A 610 28.56 4.07 17.59
CA LEU A 610 28.74 4.21 16.14
C LEU A 610 29.90 5.15 15.82
N THR A 611 30.67 4.81 14.79
CA THR A 611 31.81 5.62 14.29
C THR A 611 31.61 6.10 12.85
N GLY A 612 30.64 5.52 12.14
CA GLY A 612 30.26 5.97 10.81
C GLY A 612 28.82 5.63 10.44
N ILE A 613 28.31 6.37 9.45
CA ILE A 613 26.97 6.19 8.88
C ILE A 613 27.09 5.96 7.37
N ALA A 614 26.35 4.98 6.86
CA ALA A 614 26.08 4.78 5.44
C ALA A 614 24.59 5.02 5.17
N LEU A 615 24.30 6.01 4.32
CA LEU A 615 22.92 6.38 3.98
C LEU A 615 22.55 5.81 2.61
N THR A 616 21.56 4.93 2.54
CA THR A 616 21.20 4.19 1.31
C THR A 616 19.87 4.65 0.73
N LYS A 617 19.60 4.24 -0.51
CA LYS A 617 18.34 4.46 -1.25
C LYS A 617 17.99 5.93 -1.48
N LEU A 618 19.01 6.78 -1.60
CA LEU A 618 18.83 8.20 -1.90
C LEU A 618 18.22 8.45 -3.29
N ASP A 619 18.38 7.50 -4.21
CA ASP A 619 17.79 7.48 -5.55
C ASP A 619 16.27 7.25 -5.55
N GLY A 620 15.76 6.52 -4.55
CA GLY A 620 14.37 6.12 -4.48
C GLY A 620 13.43 7.16 -3.86
N THR A 621 13.96 8.20 -3.20
CA THR A 621 13.21 9.02 -2.24
C THR A 621 13.32 10.52 -2.50
N ALA A 622 12.26 11.26 -2.17
CA ALA A 622 12.26 12.73 -2.08
C ALA A 622 12.59 13.26 -0.68
N LYS A 623 12.75 12.34 0.30
CA LYS A 623 13.01 12.61 1.72
C LYS A 623 14.50 12.57 2.08
N GLY A 624 15.38 12.88 1.13
CA GLY A 624 16.82 12.80 1.34
C GLY A 624 17.38 13.85 2.31
N GLY A 625 16.58 14.81 2.78
CA GLY A 625 16.99 15.82 3.76
C GLY A 625 17.37 15.25 5.13
N VAL A 626 17.00 14.00 5.43
CA VAL A 626 17.36 13.33 6.69
C VAL A 626 18.87 13.30 6.97
N ILE A 627 19.71 13.38 5.93
CA ILE A 627 21.16 13.46 6.06
C ILE A 627 21.61 14.65 6.92
N PHE A 628 20.93 15.79 6.81
CA PHE A 628 21.22 17.00 7.59
C PHE A 628 20.82 16.82 9.05
N ALA A 629 19.67 16.19 9.31
CA ALA A 629 19.24 15.83 10.66
C ALA A 629 20.25 14.89 11.35
N LEU A 630 20.73 13.89 10.61
CA LEU A 630 21.73 12.93 11.09
C LEU A 630 23.06 13.61 11.39
N ALA A 631 23.59 14.41 10.45
CA ALA A 631 24.85 15.12 10.62
C ALA A 631 24.80 16.04 11.85
N ARG A 632 23.74 16.83 11.97
CA ARG A 632 23.59 17.81 13.05
C ARG A 632 23.41 17.19 14.43
N LYS A 633 22.67 16.09 14.51
CA LYS A 633 22.31 15.47 15.80
C LYS A 633 23.32 14.46 16.29
N MET A 634 23.90 13.69 15.38
CA MET A 634 24.80 12.60 15.74
C MET A 634 26.25 13.05 15.86
N GLU A 635 26.68 14.02 15.05
CA GLU A 635 28.10 14.45 14.96
C GLU A 635 29.04 13.26 14.66
N ILE A 636 28.55 12.27 13.90
CA ILE A 636 29.28 11.08 13.47
C ILE A 636 29.58 11.21 11.98
N PRO A 637 30.78 10.78 11.51
CA PRO A 637 31.10 10.75 10.10
C PRO A 637 30.04 10.05 9.24
N ILE A 638 29.64 10.69 8.15
CA ILE A 638 28.90 10.03 7.08
C ILE A 638 29.97 9.50 6.13
N ARG A 639 30.11 8.17 6.05
CA ARG A 639 31.15 7.53 5.25
C ARG A 639 30.73 7.34 3.81
N PHE A 640 29.48 6.91 3.61
CA PHE A 640 29.01 6.46 2.31
C PHE A 640 27.58 6.90 2.02
N VAL A 641 27.30 7.12 0.74
CA VAL A 641 25.96 7.34 0.21
C VAL A 641 25.65 6.30 -0.88
N GLY A 642 24.52 5.63 -0.73
CA GLY A 642 24.00 4.64 -1.68
C GLY A 642 22.95 5.27 -2.58
N VAL A 643 23.24 5.32 -3.88
CA VAL A 643 22.52 6.09 -4.90
C VAL A 643 22.02 5.23 -6.07
N GLY A 644 21.84 3.93 -5.83
CA GLY A 644 21.33 3.00 -6.84
C GLY A 644 21.54 1.52 -6.46
N GLU A 645 21.18 0.62 -7.38
CA GLU A 645 21.26 -0.84 -7.18
C GLU A 645 22.55 -1.47 -7.72
N GLY A 646 23.23 -0.80 -8.65
CA GLY A 646 24.46 -1.25 -9.27
C GLY A 646 25.63 -1.39 -8.29
N ILE A 647 26.61 -2.21 -8.66
CA ILE A 647 27.77 -2.54 -7.81
C ILE A 647 28.61 -1.32 -7.44
N ASN A 648 28.65 -0.32 -8.34
CA ASN A 648 29.40 0.92 -8.17
C ASN A 648 28.56 2.07 -7.60
N ASP A 649 27.30 1.83 -7.21
CA ASP A 649 26.39 2.86 -6.69
C ASP A 649 26.50 3.08 -5.18
N LEU A 650 27.62 2.69 -4.57
CA LEU A 650 28.02 3.10 -3.22
C LEU A 650 29.20 4.05 -3.38
N GLN A 651 29.01 5.32 -3.01
CA GLN A 651 30.04 6.34 -3.15
C GLN A 651 30.53 6.80 -1.77
N ASP A 652 31.81 7.17 -1.70
CA ASP A 652 32.34 7.91 -0.56
C ASP A 652 31.57 9.22 -0.43
N PHE A 653 31.16 9.54 0.78
CA PHE A 653 30.48 10.80 1.03
C PHE A 653 31.45 11.96 0.85
N ASN A 654 30.99 12.99 0.16
CA ASN A 654 31.66 14.27 0.05
C ASN A 654 30.59 15.36 0.10
N ALA A 655 30.70 16.25 1.08
CA ALA A 655 29.65 17.24 1.35
C ALA A 655 29.52 18.24 0.20
N GLU A 656 30.64 18.65 -0.40
CA GLU A 656 30.65 19.62 -1.51
C GLU A 656 29.99 19.06 -2.77
N ASN A 657 30.36 17.84 -3.18
CA ASN A 657 29.74 17.14 -4.32
C ASN A 657 28.26 16.83 -4.07
N PHE A 658 27.90 16.46 -2.85
CA PHE A 658 26.51 16.17 -2.48
C PHE A 658 25.66 17.44 -2.57
N ILE A 659 26.13 18.55 -1.99
CA ILE A 659 25.47 19.85 -2.10
C ILE A 659 25.45 20.31 -3.56
N GLU A 660 26.53 20.18 -4.32
CA GLU A 660 26.52 20.56 -5.74
C GLU A 660 25.49 19.75 -6.54
N ALA A 661 25.40 18.44 -6.34
CA ALA A 661 24.42 17.58 -7.01
C ALA A 661 22.96 17.90 -6.63
N LEU A 662 22.72 18.39 -5.40
CA LEU A 662 21.40 18.86 -4.97
C LEU A 662 21.02 20.22 -5.59
N PHE A 663 22.00 21.01 -6.03
CA PHE A 663 21.81 22.38 -6.52
C PHE A 663 22.06 22.52 -8.02
N SER A 664 22.45 21.46 -8.73
CA SER A 664 22.65 21.51 -10.18
C SER A 664 21.31 21.59 -10.92
N GLU A 665 21.21 22.52 -11.87
CA GLU A 665 20.06 22.62 -12.77
C GLU A 665 20.07 21.44 -13.76
N GLU A 666 18.89 20.92 -14.08
CA GLU A 666 18.74 19.88 -15.10
C GLU A 666 19.13 20.49 -16.46
N PRO A 667 20.01 19.86 -17.26
CA PRO A 667 20.19 20.30 -18.63
C PRO A 667 18.82 20.17 -19.33
N GLU A 668 18.30 21.27 -19.87
CA GLU A 668 17.08 21.24 -20.69
C GLU A 668 17.25 20.17 -21.78
N HIS A 669 16.35 19.18 -21.79
CA HIS A 669 16.24 18.16 -22.83
C HIS A 669 14.97 18.36 -23.63
#